data_AF-A0A519DEM9-F1
#
_entry.id   AF-A0A519DEM9-F1
#
_cell.length_a   1.000
_cell.length_b   1.000
_cell.length_c   1.000
_cell.angle_alpha   90.00
_cell.angle_beta   90.00
_cell.angle_gamma   90.00
#
_symmetry.space_group_name_H-M   'P 1'
#
loop_
_entity.id
_entity.type
_entity.pdbx_description
1 polymer ?
#
loop_
_entity_poly.entity_id
_entity_poly.type
_entity_poly.pdbx_seq_one_letter_code
_entity_poly.pdbx_strand_id
1 'polypeptide(L)'
;MEPLMMLVLFVTILVCAYLAWNIGANDVANAMGTSVGSRALTLKQAVIIAAIFEFIGAFFAGDAVTDTVRKGILVVDFDNQVLVDAISNDLMYGFIAAMMAAAVWLTIATRYGLPVSTTHSIIGGIVGVGLVMEVQHETSLIDWVVVEKVAMSWVASPVMGGLFAFFTFWVIRETILDTSDPEARARWMAPVLSIPTFFVLGLALQFKALKGFFANAQENGWIENKYDWLPVKENGSWNPMMDNAWFPINSLILAGMVSIIAAGTLAYILRNYDFKGEKEGFHGVEKIFVWLQVIAAAYVAFAHGANDRSNAIGPMAAVYQVLSNGGQLEAVADVPTWLVLLGSVGIAVGVVTWGWRVMETIGSKITDITPTRGFAATFGAATTVLIFSMPFLAVPVSTTHTLVGAVVGVGLAGGAKAVDFRVFGKIIASWLASLPAAGFGSIVIYVAISSDPIKMLIVIPIALAMVIYVIWSTRDGEVFVDDALADAGGDAERGASTYFELFHTHAVAVEDTVNHMLEAVNNAADGKDPSEAIEATISAELNADNVKNDLRKRVGSGKWNLLMRSDDFYHMLARQDRIADYAQNVAEQLSFRPLYDNAEAKTLLKEMAQAVAKTAATYEDAVEALRDLTLSGYTRAGREKLGGLIDDVNLAEHESDLVESRAAGFVFSIGEDDPLAAVHMYRVLQRLDDVSNACETAANAFLPIVYN
;
A
#
# COMPACT_ATOMS: atom_id res chain seq x y z
N MET A 1 20.78 15.45 -39.43
CA MET A 1 19.61 16.24 -38.97
C MET A 1 19.99 17.70 -38.96
N GLU A 2 19.05 18.58 -39.32
CA GLU A 2 19.22 20.02 -39.13
C GLU A 2 19.36 20.38 -37.64
N PRO A 3 20.03 21.51 -37.29
CA PRO A 3 20.24 21.92 -35.90
C PRO A 3 18.95 22.03 -35.07
N LEU A 4 17.86 22.49 -35.70
CA LEU A 4 16.54 22.61 -35.06
C LEU A 4 15.95 21.25 -34.70
N MET A 5 16.03 20.28 -35.60
CA MET A 5 15.52 18.93 -35.37
C MET A 5 16.34 18.15 -34.34
N MET A 6 17.65 18.44 -34.22
CA MET A 6 18.46 17.92 -33.10
C MET A 6 17.97 18.44 -31.75
N LEU A 7 17.53 19.70 -31.67
CA LEU A 7 16.97 20.26 -30.44
C LEU A 7 15.61 19.64 -30.12
N VAL A 8 14.75 19.43 -31.13
CA VAL A 8 13.47 18.72 -30.98
C VAL A 8 13.69 17.31 -30.45
N LEU A 9 14.66 16.57 -31.02
CA LEU A 9 15.02 15.24 -30.53
C LEU A 9 15.47 15.29 -29.06
N PHE A 10 16.33 16.24 -28.70
CA PHE A 10 16.82 16.39 -27.33
C PHE A 10 15.69 16.63 -26.33
N VAL A 11 14.79 17.60 -26.61
CA VAL A 11 13.64 17.88 -25.75
C VAL A 11 12.70 16.67 -25.67
N THR A 12 12.51 15.95 -26.78
CA THR A 12 11.66 14.76 -26.79
C THR A 12 12.25 13.63 -25.95
N ILE A 13 13.57 13.42 -25.98
CA ILE A 13 14.25 12.45 -25.11
C ILE A 13 14.01 12.80 -23.63
N LEU A 14 14.04 14.09 -23.28
CA LEU A 14 13.71 14.53 -21.91
C LEU A 14 12.27 14.23 -21.52
N VAL A 15 11.30 14.47 -22.43
CA VAL A 15 9.88 14.11 -22.21
C VAL A 15 9.72 12.61 -22.03
N CYS A 16 10.37 11.79 -22.86
CA CYS A 16 10.35 10.34 -22.73
C CYS A 16 10.95 9.87 -21.39
N ALA A 17 12.09 10.43 -20.99
CA ALA A 17 12.73 10.12 -19.71
C ALA A 17 11.83 10.53 -18.53
N TYR A 18 11.16 11.68 -18.63
CA TYR A 18 10.24 12.18 -17.62
C TYR A 18 8.97 11.31 -17.51
N LEU A 19 8.41 10.83 -18.62
CA LEU A 19 7.32 9.87 -18.60
C LEU A 19 7.77 8.53 -17.99
N ALA A 20 8.94 8.00 -18.39
CA ALA A 20 9.47 6.77 -17.82
C ALA A 20 9.70 6.87 -16.31
N TRP A 21 10.20 8.01 -15.84
CA TRP A 21 10.33 8.31 -14.41
C TRP A 21 8.97 8.30 -13.69
N ASN A 22 7.94 8.91 -14.28
CA ASN A 22 6.59 8.90 -13.72
C ASN A 22 5.98 7.50 -13.65
N ILE A 23 6.25 6.66 -14.66
CA ILE A 23 5.79 5.26 -14.69
C ILE A 23 6.34 4.52 -13.47
N GLY A 24 7.66 4.56 -13.24
CA GLY A 24 8.26 3.92 -12.07
C GLY A 24 7.82 4.53 -10.74
N ALA A 25 7.56 5.84 -10.69
CA ALA A 25 7.11 6.52 -9.48
C ALA A 25 5.67 6.16 -9.08
N ASN A 26 4.76 5.96 -10.04
CA ASN A 26 3.37 5.61 -9.73
C ASN A 26 3.18 4.10 -9.56
N ASP A 27 3.72 3.32 -10.50
CA ASP A 27 3.27 1.94 -10.69
C ASP A 27 4.04 0.91 -9.86
N VAL A 28 5.15 1.27 -9.21
CA VAL A 28 5.87 0.38 -8.29
C VAL A 28 4.98 -0.17 -7.17
N ALA A 29 3.95 0.59 -6.79
CA ALA A 29 2.94 0.16 -5.83
C ALA A 29 2.16 -1.08 -6.32
N ASN A 30 2.09 -1.30 -7.62
CA ASN A 30 1.43 -2.46 -8.24
C ASN A 30 2.21 -3.77 -8.03
N ALA A 31 3.52 -3.67 -7.81
CA ALA A 31 4.37 -4.83 -7.52
C ALA A 31 4.63 -5.01 -6.03
N MET A 32 4.93 -3.91 -5.33
CA MET A 32 5.44 -3.97 -3.95
C MET A 32 4.46 -3.44 -2.91
N GLY A 33 3.36 -2.80 -3.29
CA GLY A 33 2.40 -2.20 -2.34
C GLY A 33 1.83 -3.22 -1.36
N THR A 34 1.54 -4.44 -1.82
CA THR A 34 1.07 -5.52 -0.93
C THR A 34 2.17 -6.02 0.01
N SER A 35 3.42 -6.06 -0.44
CA SER A 35 4.58 -6.49 0.36
C SER A 35 4.94 -5.47 1.45
N VAL A 36 4.79 -4.18 1.15
CA VAL A 36 4.93 -3.10 2.14
C VAL A 36 3.73 -3.09 3.10
N GLY A 37 2.50 -3.20 2.58
CA GLY A 37 1.27 -3.23 3.37
C GLY A 37 1.19 -4.39 4.36
N SER A 38 1.63 -5.57 3.94
CA SER A 38 1.75 -6.76 4.80
C SER A 38 2.98 -6.78 5.70
N ARG A 39 3.85 -5.77 5.59
CA ARG A 39 5.13 -5.67 6.31
C ARG A 39 6.07 -6.85 6.05
N ALA A 40 5.86 -7.57 4.95
CA ALA A 40 6.81 -8.56 4.44
C ALA A 40 8.14 -7.91 4.05
N LEU A 41 8.09 -6.67 3.57
CA LEU A 41 9.25 -5.83 3.27
C LEU A 41 9.09 -4.46 3.90
N THR A 42 10.21 -3.89 4.37
CA THR A 42 10.26 -2.45 4.64
C THR A 42 10.19 -1.66 3.33
N LEU A 43 9.70 -0.43 3.40
CA LEU A 43 9.64 0.48 2.25
C LEU A 43 10.99 0.59 1.52
N LYS A 44 12.11 0.69 2.27
CA LYS A 44 13.46 0.76 1.68
C LYS A 44 13.83 -0.52 0.91
N GLN A 45 13.52 -1.68 1.47
CA GLN A 45 13.77 -2.97 0.81
C GLN A 45 12.91 -3.12 -0.44
N ALA A 46 11.63 -2.78 -0.36
CA ALA A 46 10.70 -2.82 -1.48
C ALA A 46 11.17 -1.94 -2.64
N VAL A 47 11.59 -0.70 -2.37
CA VAL A 47 12.14 0.23 -3.36
C VAL A 47 13.37 -0.36 -4.06
N ILE A 48 14.33 -0.92 -3.30
CA ILE A 48 15.56 -1.49 -3.89
C ILE A 48 15.24 -2.70 -4.77
N ILE A 49 14.41 -3.61 -4.28
CA ILE A 49 14.04 -4.82 -5.03
C ILE A 49 13.30 -4.41 -6.30
N ALA A 50 12.30 -3.55 -6.21
CA ALA A 50 11.54 -3.12 -7.38
C ALA A 50 12.42 -2.40 -8.40
N ALA A 51 13.29 -1.49 -7.98
CA ALA A 51 14.19 -0.78 -8.89
C ALA A 51 15.07 -1.75 -9.70
N ILE A 52 15.58 -2.82 -9.07
CA ILE A 52 16.37 -3.85 -9.75
C ILE A 52 15.50 -4.65 -10.72
N PHE A 53 14.39 -5.22 -10.24
CA PHE A 53 13.59 -6.13 -11.04
C PHE A 53 12.83 -5.42 -12.17
N GLU A 54 12.27 -4.22 -11.93
CA GLU A 54 11.66 -3.41 -12.99
C GLU A 54 12.69 -2.99 -14.04
N PHE A 55 13.91 -2.62 -13.64
CA PHE A 55 14.98 -2.31 -14.59
C PHE A 55 15.30 -3.52 -15.48
N ILE A 56 15.53 -4.69 -14.87
CA ILE A 56 15.86 -5.92 -15.61
C ILE A 56 14.70 -6.30 -16.53
N GLY A 57 13.45 -6.21 -16.04
CA GLY A 57 12.25 -6.46 -16.84
C GLY A 57 12.12 -5.53 -18.03
N ALA A 58 12.24 -4.22 -17.80
CA ALA A 58 12.18 -3.22 -18.85
C ALA A 58 13.27 -3.43 -19.90
N PHE A 59 14.51 -3.68 -19.47
CA PHE A 59 15.65 -3.78 -20.37
C PHE A 59 15.65 -5.07 -21.20
N PHE A 60 15.33 -6.23 -20.59
CA PHE A 60 15.45 -7.54 -21.25
C PHE A 60 14.16 -8.09 -21.86
N ALA A 61 12.97 -7.59 -21.49
CA ALA A 61 11.70 -8.27 -21.77
C ALA A 61 10.58 -7.42 -22.41
N GLY A 62 10.85 -6.16 -22.80
CA GLY A 62 9.79 -5.22 -23.24
C GLY A 62 9.41 -5.17 -24.73
N ASP A 63 10.01 -6.02 -25.58
CA ASP A 63 9.90 -5.85 -27.04
C ASP A 63 8.53 -6.25 -27.62
N ALA A 64 7.76 -7.09 -26.93
CA ALA A 64 6.47 -7.58 -27.44
C ALA A 64 5.34 -6.54 -27.39
N VAL A 65 5.35 -5.62 -26.44
CA VAL A 65 4.24 -4.67 -26.19
C VAL A 65 4.45 -3.33 -26.91
N THR A 66 5.71 -2.96 -27.16
CA THR A 66 6.10 -1.71 -27.83
C THR A 66 5.45 -1.56 -29.22
N ASP A 67 5.32 -2.65 -29.97
CA ASP A 67 4.63 -2.65 -31.27
C ASP A 67 3.12 -2.35 -31.19
N THR A 68 2.46 -2.76 -30.10
CA THR A 68 1.01 -2.63 -29.94
C THR A 68 0.62 -1.20 -29.57
N VAL A 69 1.38 -0.53 -28.70
CA VAL A 69 1.14 0.89 -28.36
C VAL A 69 1.38 1.80 -29.57
N ARG A 70 2.34 1.43 -30.44
CA ARG A 70 2.67 2.15 -31.67
C ARG A 70 1.61 2.00 -32.78
N LYS A 71 1.08 0.79 -32.98
CA LYS A 71 0.21 0.46 -34.13
C LYS A 71 -1.26 0.24 -33.80
N GLY A 72 -1.60 0.05 -32.53
CA GLY A 72 -2.92 -0.47 -32.13
C GLY A 72 -3.98 0.59 -31.93
N ILE A 73 -3.62 1.85 -31.65
CA ILE A 73 -4.60 2.89 -31.30
C ILE A 73 -4.85 3.83 -32.48
N LEU A 74 -3.77 4.30 -33.10
CA LEU A 74 -3.81 5.07 -34.34
C LEU A 74 -3.41 4.15 -35.49
N VAL A 75 -4.32 3.94 -36.44
CA VAL A 75 -4.09 3.18 -37.66
C VAL A 75 -3.75 4.16 -38.75
N VAL A 76 -2.49 4.11 -39.19
CA VAL A 76 -2.03 4.81 -40.39
C VAL A 76 -2.03 3.80 -41.52
N ASP A 77 -2.79 4.08 -42.59
CA ASP A 77 -2.75 3.30 -43.81
C ASP A 77 -1.42 3.55 -44.53
N PHE A 78 -0.47 2.62 -44.34
CA PHE A 78 0.86 2.68 -44.94
C PHE A 78 0.85 2.45 -46.45
N ASP A 79 -0.25 1.94 -47.03
CA ASP A 79 -0.37 1.78 -48.48
C ASP A 79 -0.64 3.13 -49.18
N ASN A 80 -1.13 4.13 -48.42
CA ASN A 80 -1.34 5.49 -48.91
C ASN A 80 -0.17 6.41 -48.53
N GLN A 81 0.92 6.32 -49.29
CA GLN A 81 2.14 7.10 -49.06
C GLN A 81 1.92 8.62 -48.98
N VAL A 82 0.91 9.13 -49.71
CA VAL A 82 0.55 10.57 -49.69
C VAL A 82 -0.02 10.98 -48.34
N LEU A 83 -0.86 10.14 -47.74
CA LEU A 83 -1.38 10.36 -46.40
C LEU A 83 -0.27 10.24 -45.36
N VAL A 84 0.59 9.22 -45.47
CA VAL A 84 1.72 9.00 -44.55
C VAL A 84 2.64 10.21 -44.51
N ASP A 85 3.07 10.74 -45.66
CA ASP A 85 3.94 11.90 -45.73
C ASP A 85 3.27 13.17 -45.17
N ALA A 86 1.95 13.30 -45.34
CA ALA A 86 1.19 14.45 -44.84
C ALA A 86 1.04 14.44 -43.30
N ILE A 87 0.86 13.26 -42.69
CA ILE A 87 0.58 13.15 -41.25
C ILE A 87 1.81 12.82 -40.40
N SER A 88 2.94 12.39 -40.99
CA SER A 88 4.09 11.88 -40.21
C SER A 88 4.65 12.91 -39.22
N ASN A 89 4.77 14.18 -39.62
CA ASN A 89 5.23 15.24 -38.72
C ASN A 89 4.20 15.55 -37.63
N ASP A 90 2.91 15.61 -37.98
CA ASP A 90 1.81 15.84 -37.06
C ASP A 90 1.72 14.72 -36.01
N LEU A 91 1.86 13.47 -36.45
CA LEU A 91 1.88 12.29 -35.58
C LEU A 91 3.06 12.33 -34.62
N MET A 92 4.24 12.76 -35.08
CA MET A 92 5.42 12.94 -34.23
C MET A 92 5.13 13.96 -33.11
N TYR A 93 4.67 15.17 -33.46
CA TYR A 93 4.31 16.18 -32.46
C TYR A 93 3.16 15.74 -31.55
N GLY A 94 2.25 14.94 -32.10
CA GLY A 94 1.16 14.32 -31.37
C GLY A 94 1.62 13.36 -30.30
N PHE A 95 2.53 12.44 -30.62
CA PHE A 95 3.11 11.53 -29.63
C PHE A 95 3.93 12.28 -28.56
N ILE A 96 4.63 13.34 -28.92
CA ILE A 96 5.33 14.21 -27.95
C ILE A 96 4.32 14.84 -26.99
N ALA A 97 3.22 15.38 -27.51
CA ALA A 97 2.16 15.99 -26.70
C ALA A 97 1.46 14.98 -25.80
N ALA A 98 1.16 13.78 -26.31
CA ALA A 98 0.56 12.69 -25.55
C ALA A 98 1.48 12.22 -24.40
N MET A 99 2.78 12.02 -24.68
CA MET A 99 3.75 11.66 -23.65
C MET A 99 3.86 12.73 -22.56
N MET A 100 3.93 14.00 -22.94
CA MET A 100 4.02 15.10 -21.99
C MET A 100 2.75 15.21 -21.14
N ALA A 101 1.56 15.15 -21.75
CA ALA A 101 0.29 15.21 -21.03
C ALA A 101 0.13 14.05 -20.04
N ALA A 102 0.47 12.83 -20.46
CA ALA A 102 0.45 11.66 -19.59
C ALA A 102 1.43 11.83 -18.42
N ALA A 103 2.65 12.33 -18.67
CA ALA A 103 3.64 12.55 -17.61
C ALA A 103 3.19 13.60 -16.60
N VAL A 104 2.58 14.71 -17.05
CA VAL A 104 2.02 15.73 -16.16
C VAL A 104 0.92 15.14 -15.27
N TRP A 105 -0.02 14.41 -15.86
CA TRP A 105 -1.10 13.79 -15.09
C TRP A 105 -0.57 12.78 -14.07
N LEU A 106 0.37 11.91 -14.46
CA LEU A 106 0.99 10.94 -13.57
C LEU A 106 1.75 11.60 -12.42
N THR A 107 2.43 12.72 -12.66
CA THR A 107 3.10 13.50 -11.60
C THR A 107 2.08 14.03 -10.59
N ILE A 108 0.97 14.58 -11.06
CA ILE A 108 -0.11 15.09 -10.20
C ILE A 108 -0.69 13.93 -9.37
N ALA A 109 -1.05 12.81 -10.01
CA ALA A 109 -1.60 11.65 -9.33
C ALA A 109 -0.64 11.07 -8.28
N THR A 110 0.64 10.91 -8.63
CA THR A 110 1.69 10.39 -7.73
C THR A 110 1.91 11.32 -6.53
N ARG A 111 1.83 12.64 -6.72
CA ARG A 111 1.94 13.61 -5.62
C ARG A 111 0.83 13.41 -4.60
N TYR A 112 -0.40 13.16 -5.07
CA TYR A 112 -1.55 12.86 -4.24
C TYR A 112 -1.58 11.40 -3.74
N GLY A 113 -0.54 10.60 -4.01
CA GLY A 113 -0.52 9.18 -3.64
C GLY A 113 -1.59 8.33 -4.35
N LEU A 114 -2.19 8.85 -5.43
CA LEU A 114 -3.28 8.17 -6.15
C LEU A 114 -2.70 7.09 -7.08
N PRO A 115 -3.10 5.83 -6.93
CA PRO A 115 -2.72 4.77 -7.85
C PRO A 115 -3.55 4.91 -9.13
N VAL A 116 -2.90 5.36 -10.21
CA VAL A 116 -3.54 5.55 -11.52
C VAL A 116 -2.95 4.58 -12.54
N SER A 117 -3.55 4.52 -13.72
CA SER A 117 -3.04 3.69 -14.81
C SER A 117 -2.21 4.52 -15.79
N THR A 118 -0.94 4.17 -15.92
CA THR A 118 -0.04 4.75 -16.94
C THR A 118 -0.52 4.43 -18.35
N THR A 119 -0.95 3.19 -18.60
CA THR A 119 -1.55 2.75 -19.88
C THR A 119 -2.79 3.58 -20.24
N HIS A 120 -3.68 3.88 -19.28
CA HIS A 120 -4.83 4.74 -19.57
C HIS A 120 -4.43 6.17 -19.90
N SER A 121 -3.43 6.69 -19.19
CA SER A 121 -2.97 8.05 -19.37
C SER A 121 -2.38 8.23 -20.77
N ILE A 122 -1.52 7.31 -21.23
CA ILE A 122 -0.95 7.41 -22.57
C ILE A 122 -1.99 7.14 -23.67
N ILE A 123 -2.88 6.16 -23.49
CA ILE A 123 -3.95 5.86 -24.45
C ILE A 123 -4.92 7.04 -24.56
N GLY A 124 -5.32 7.63 -23.43
CA GLY A 124 -6.14 8.84 -23.41
C GLY A 124 -5.47 10.00 -24.16
N GLY A 125 -4.16 10.20 -23.95
CA GLY A 125 -3.38 11.18 -24.70
C GLY A 125 -3.32 10.91 -26.20
N ILE A 126 -3.09 9.65 -26.61
CA ILE A 126 -3.03 9.26 -28.03
C ILE A 126 -4.40 9.45 -28.70
N VAL A 127 -5.50 9.03 -28.04
CA VAL A 127 -6.87 9.24 -28.54
C VAL A 127 -7.19 10.73 -28.62
N GLY A 128 -6.79 11.51 -27.62
CA GLY A 128 -6.98 12.97 -27.61
C GLY A 128 -6.36 13.65 -28.83
N VAL A 129 -5.09 13.35 -29.13
CA VAL A 129 -4.45 13.88 -30.34
C VAL A 129 -5.05 13.30 -31.61
N GLY A 130 -5.37 11.99 -31.62
CA GLY A 130 -6.04 11.33 -32.74
C GLY A 130 -7.29 12.07 -33.18
N LEU A 131 -8.15 12.47 -32.23
CA LEU A 131 -9.39 13.21 -32.52
C LEU A 131 -9.12 14.56 -33.20
N VAL A 132 -8.06 15.27 -32.80
CA VAL A 132 -7.67 16.54 -33.44
C VAL A 132 -7.16 16.28 -34.85
N MET A 133 -6.33 15.25 -35.03
CA MET A 133 -5.77 14.90 -36.33
C MET A 133 -6.82 14.40 -37.33
N GLU A 134 -7.82 13.62 -36.89
CA GLU A 134 -8.94 13.20 -37.73
C GLU A 134 -9.70 14.40 -38.31
N VAL A 135 -9.89 15.46 -37.51
CA VAL A 135 -10.52 16.72 -37.95
C VAL A 135 -9.61 17.52 -38.87
N GLN A 136 -8.29 17.57 -38.59
CA GLN A 136 -7.32 18.32 -39.39
C GLN A 136 -7.12 17.74 -40.79
N HIS A 137 -7.16 16.41 -40.91
CA HIS A 137 -6.85 15.68 -42.15
C HIS A 137 -8.08 15.04 -42.81
N GLU A 138 -9.28 15.28 -42.29
CA GLU A 138 -10.55 14.74 -42.78
C GLU A 138 -10.50 13.21 -43.00
N THR A 139 -9.84 12.48 -42.11
CA THR A 139 -9.60 11.04 -42.22
C THR A 139 -9.88 10.33 -40.90
N SER A 140 -10.13 9.02 -40.95
CA SER A 140 -10.28 8.20 -39.74
C SER A 140 -8.94 7.56 -39.40
N LEU A 141 -8.41 7.88 -38.23
CA LEU A 141 -7.12 7.40 -37.72
C LEU A 141 -7.31 6.51 -36.49
N ILE A 142 -8.41 6.67 -35.74
CA ILE A 142 -8.62 5.92 -34.49
C ILE A 142 -9.28 4.58 -34.79
N ASP A 143 -8.65 3.48 -34.38
CA ASP A 143 -9.29 2.17 -34.40
C ASP A 143 -10.22 2.00 -33.20
N TRP A 144 -11.49 2.35 -33.39
CA TRP A 144 -12.51 2.21 -32.36
C TRP A 144 -12.74 0.77 -31.90
N VAL A 145 -12.45 -0.24 -32.72
CA VAL A 145 -12.57 -1.66 -32.34
C VAL A 145 -11.46 -2.03 -31.36
N VAL A 146 -10.23 -1.56 -31.59
CA VAL A 146 -9.14 -1.77 -30.63
C VAL A 146 -9.36 -0.96 -29.36
N VAL A 147 -9.81 0.30 -29.46
CA VAL A 147 -10.18 1.12 -28.29
C VAL A 147 -11.27 0.44 -27.47
N GLU A 148 -12.29 -0.14 -28.09
CA GLU A 148 -13.34 -0.91 -27.40
C GLU A 148 -12.77 -2.14 -26.69
N LYS A 149 -11.90 -2.92 -27.34
CA LYS A 149 -11.22 -4.08 -26.71
C LYS A 149 -10.40 -3.66 -25.50
N VAL A 150 -9.66 -2.56 -25.62
CA VAL A 150 -8.89 -1.96 -24.53
C VAL A 150 -9.83 -1.56 -23.39
N ALA A 151 -10.92 -0.85 -23.67
CA ALA A 151 -11.89 -0.42 -22.66
C ALA A 151 -12.55 -1.62 -21.93
N MET A 152 -12.90 -2.68 -22.65
CA MET A 152 -13.43 -3.92 -22.06
C MET A 152 -12.40 -4.58 -21.12
N SER A 153 -11.12 -4.54 -21.48
CA SER A 153 -10.06 -5.11 -20.63
C SER A 153 -9.93 -4.40 -19.28
N TRP A 154 -10.26 -3.11 -19.20
CA TRP A 154 -10.18 -2.32 -17.98
C TRP A 154 -11.19 -2.74 -16.92
N VAL A 155 -12.29 -3.39 -17.35
CA VAL A 155 -13.30 -3.98 -16.47
C VAL A 155 -13.00 -5.46 -16.24
N ALA A 156 -12.61 -6.18 -17.30
CA ALA A 156 -12.38 -7.62 -17.22
C ALA A 156 -11.13 -7.98 -16.39
N SER A 157 -10.06 -7.18 -16.46
CA SER A 157 -8.81 -7.50 -15.77
C SER A 157 -8.87 -7.34 -14.24
N PRO A 158 -9.47 -6.29 -13.64
CA PRO A 158 -9.71 -6.25 -12.18
C PRO A 158 -10.57 -7.40 -11.69
N VAL A 159 -11.63 -7.73 -12.44
CA VAL A 159 -12.57 -8.79 -12.06
C VAL A 159 -11.85 -10.14 -12.08
N MET A 160 -11.09 -10.43 -13.12
CA MET A 160 -10.35 -11.68 -13.22
C MET A 160 -9.23 -11.76 -12.17
N GLY A 161 -8.51 -10.66 -11.92
CA GLY A 161 -7.51 -10.57 -10.85
C GLY A 161 -8.13 -10.81 -9.48
N GLY A 162 -9.28 -10.19 -9.21
CA GLY A 162 -10.06 -10.38 -7.99
C GLY A 162 -10.53 -11.82 -7.81
N LEU A 163 -11.04 -12.46 -8.87
CA LEU A 163 -11.45 -13.86 -8.82
C LEU A 163 -10.27 -14.79 -8.53
N PHE A 164 -9.16 -14.67 -9.26
CA PHE A 164 -7.98 -15.52 -9.02
C PHE A 164 -7.44 -15.34 -7.61
N ALA A 165 -7.37 -14.11 -7.12
CA ALA A 165 -6.87 -13.82 -5.79
C ALA A 165 -7.83 -14.31 -4.69
N PHE A 166 -9.14 -14.13 -4.89
CA PHE A 166 -10.19 -14.69 -4.03
C PHE A 166 -10.06 -16.22 -3.92
N PHE A 167 -9.98 -16.92 -5.05
CA PHE A 167 -9.88 -18.38 -5.06
C PHE A 167 -8.56 -18.86 -4.45
N THR A 168 -7.46 -18.18 -4.73
CA THR A 168 -6.14 -18.53 -4.17
C THR A 168 -6.16 -18.37 -2.65
N PHE A 169 -6.67 -17.26 -2.13
CA PHE A 169 -6.77 -17.04 -0.69
C PHE A 169 -7.77 -18.00 -0.05
N TRP A 170 -8.91 -18.28 -0.69
CA TRP A 170 -9.88 -19.25 -0.22
C TRP A 170 -9.26 -20.65 -0.07
N VAL A 171 -8.46 -21.10 -1.05
CA VAL A 171 -7.71 -22.36 -0.97
C VAL A 171 -6.71 -22.32 0.18
N ILE A 172 -5.91 -21.26 0.32
CA ILE A 172 -4.96 -21.12 1.43
C ILE A 172 -5.70 -21.19 2.78
N ARG A 173 -6.84 -20.51 2.90
CA ARG A 173 -7.63 -20.48 4.12
C ARG A 173 -8.14 -21.88 4.49
N GLU A 174 -8.83 -22.55 3.56
CA GLU A 174 -9.42 -23.87 3.81
C GLU A 174 -8.36 -24.95 4.03
N THR A 175 -7.23 -24.87 3.31
CA THR A 175 -6.21 -25.94 3.34
C THR A 175 -5.15 -25.76 4.42
N ILE A 176 -4.89 -24.53 4.87
CA ILE A 176 -3.86 -24.20 5.86
C ILE A 176 -4.48 -23.55 7.10
N LEU A 177 -5.17 -22.41 6.94
CA LEU A 177 -5.55 -21.54 8.06
C LEU A 177 -6.67 -22.13 8.94
N ASP A 178 -7.67 -22.80 8.36
CA ASP A 178 -8.84 -23.33 9.08
C ASP A 178 -8.59 -24.73 9.69
N THR A 179 -7.33 -25.10 9.91
CA THR A 179 -6.92 -26.43 10.36
C THR A 179 -6.46 -26.42 11.82
N SER A 180 -6.46 -27.59 12.48
CA SER A 180 -6.13 -27.69 13.91
C SER A 180 -4.67 -27.33 14.24
N ASP A 181 -3.77 -27.48 13.27
CA ASP A 181 -2.36 -27.07 13.36
C ASP A 181 -1.91 -26.44 12.02
N PRO A 182 -2.19 -25.14 11.82
CA PRO A 182 -1.89 -24.44 10.57
C PRO A 182 -0.39 -24.42 10.24
N GLU A 183 0.49 -24.38 11.26
CA GLU A 183 1.93 -24.29 11.06
C GLU A 183 2.48 -25.60 10.48
N ALA A 184 2.17 -26.74 11.10
CA ALA A 184 2.59 -28.04 10.59
C ALA A 184 2.01 -28.29 9.20
N ARG A 185 0.79 -27.83 8.94
CA ARG A 185 0.15 -27.95 7.63
C ARG A 185 0.80 -27.06 6.57
N ALA A 186 1.18 -25.84 6.91
CA ALA A 186 1.86 -24.92 6.01
C ALA A 186 3.21 -25.46 5.51
N ARG A 187 3.97 -26.19 6.35
CA ARG A 187 5.29 -26.71 5.98
C ARG A 187 5.28 -27.61 4.74
N TRP A 188 4.20 -28.35 4.50
CA TRP A 188 4.07 -29.20 3.31
C TRP A 188 3.08 -28.65 2.29
N MET A 189 2.04 -27.93 2.73
CA MET A 189 1.04 -27.37 1.83
C MET A 189 1.53 -26.11 1.12
N ALA A 190 2.32 -25.23 1.74
CA ALA A 190 2.86 -24.03 1.08
C ALA A 190 3.76 -24.37 -0.13
N PRO A 191 4.68 -25.36 -0.05
CA PRO A 191 5.37 -25.88 -1.24
C PRO A 191 4.43 -26.35 -2.35
N VAL A 192 3.39 -27.12 -2.02
CA VAL A 192 2.42 -27.63 -3.00
C VAL A 192 1.64 -26.49 -3.65
N LEU A 193 1.15 -25.54 -2.86
CA LEU A 193 0.44 -24.36 -3.33
C LEU A 193 1.33 -23.40 -4.11
N SER A 194 2.66 -23.47 -3.94
CA SER A 194 3.61 -22.70 -4.74
C SER A 194 3.81 -23.25 -6.16
N ILE A 195 3.42 -24.52 -6.43
CA ILE A 195 3.60 -25.14 -7.76
C ILE A 195 2.85 -24.35 -8.85
N PRO A 196 1.53 -24.08 -8.74
CA PRO A 196 0.82 -23.25 -9.71
C PRO A 196 1.46 -21.87 -9.87
N THR A 197 1.95 -21.28 -8.77
CA THR A 197 2.64 -19.99 -8.81
C THR A 197 3.89 -20.07 -9.64
N PHE A 198 4.87 -20.89 -9.27
CA PHE A 198 6.12 -21.03 -10.03
C PHE A 198 5.90 -21.49 -11.46
N PHE A 199 4.83 -22.26 -11.72
CA PHE A 199 4.44 -22.65 -13.07
C PHE A 199 4.02 -21.43 -13.91
N VAL A 200 3.10 -20.62 -13.42
CA VAL A 200 2.67 -19.38 -14.11
C VAL A 200 3.84 -18.41 -14.27
N LEU A 201 4.65 -18.22 -13.22
CA LEU A 201 5.84 -17.36 -13.28
C LEU A 201 6.85 -17.88 -14.30
N GLY A 202 7.06 -19.20 -14.36
CA GLY A 202 7.94 -19.87 -15.32
C GLY A 202 7.47 -19.72 -16.76
N LEU A 203 6.16 -19.84 -17.03
CA LEU A 203 5.60 -19.57 -18.35
C LEU A 203 5.77 -18.11 -18.75
N ALA A 204 5.47 -17.21 -17.83
CA ALA A 204 5.53 -15.79 -18.12
C ALA A 204 6.97 -15.30 -18.32
N LEU A 205 7.95 -15.86 -17.61
CA LEU A 205 9.38 -15.65 -17.87
C LEU A 205 9.75 -16.14 -19.28
N GLN A 206 9.33 -17.34 -19.67
CA GLN A 206 9.62 -17.87 -21.01
C GLN A 206 9.01 -17.02 -22.12
N PHE A 207 7.73 -16.69 -21.99
CA PHE A 207 6.97 -16.01 -23.04
C PHE A 207 7.31 -14.52 -23.17
N LYS A 208 7.77 -13.88 -22.09
CA LYS A 208 8.13 -12.45 -22.10
C LYS A 208 9.64 -12.23 -22.09
N ALA A 209 10.34 -12.76 -21.09
CA ALA A 209 11.76 -12.47 -20.86
C ALA A 209 12.70 -13.21 -21.80
N LEU A 210 12.42 -14.49 -22.06
CA LEU A 210 13.33 -15.35 -22.83
C LEU A 210 13.04 -15.34 -24.33
N LYS A 211 12.14 -14.47 -24.80
CA LYS A 211 11.81 -14.36 -26.22
C LYS A 211 13.03 -14.07 -27.09
N GLY A 212 13.89 -13.14 -26.66
CA GLY A 212 15.15 -12.83 -27.34
C GLY A 212 16.14 -14.00 -27.31
N PHE A 213 16.19 -14.74 -26.20
CA PHE A 213 17.01 -15.94 -26.09
C PHE A 213 16.57 -17.02 -27.11
N PHE A 214 15.27 -17.32 -27.20
CA PHE A 214 14.76 -18.30 -28.17
C PHE A 214 14.93 -17.82 -29.63
N ALA A 215 14.78 -16.52 -29.91
CA ALA A 215 15.07 -15.97 -31.23
C ALA A 215 16.55 -16.19 -31.61
N ASN A 216 17.48 -15.82 -30.71
CA ASN A 216 18.91 -16.01 -30.92
C ASN A 216 19.30 -17.50 -30.98
N ALA A 217 18.65 -18.35 -30.20
CA ALA A 217 18.88 -19.80 -30.23
C ALA A 217 18.48 -20.40 -31.58
N GLN A 218 17.40 -19.92 -32.20
CA GLN A 218 17.02 -20.32 -33.55
C GLN A 218 18.04 -19.82 -34.59
N GLU A 219 18.45 -18.55 -34.50
CA GLU A 219 19.46 -17.99 -35.41
C GLU A 219 20.82 -18.71 -35.33
N ASN A 220 21.21 -19.15 -34.13
CA ASN A 220 22.41 -19.94 -33.90
C ASN A 220 22.25 -21.44 -34.21
N GLY A 221 21.06 -21.89 -34.62
CA GLY A 221 20.78 -23.29 -34.95
C GLY A 221 20.72 -24.24 -33.75
N TRP A 222 20.51 -23.73 -32.53
CA TRP A 222 20.36 -24.55 -31.32
C TRP A 222 18.96 -25.16 -31.19
N ILE A 223 17.97 -24.50 -31.79
CA ILE A 223 16.58 -24.97 -31.86
C ILE A 223 16.08 -24.81 -33.30
N GLU A 224 15.23 -25.73 -33.76
CA GLU A 224 14.68 -25.70 -35.12
C GLU A 224 13.66 -24.57 -35.30
N ASN A 225 12.73 -24.43 -34.34
CA ASN A 225 11.69 -23.42 -34.38
C ASN A 225 11.48 -22.79 -32.99
N LYS A 226 11.55 -21.45 -32.93
CA LYS A 226 11.26 -20.71 -31.68
C LYS A 226 9.81 -20.89 -31.20
N TYR A 227 8.87 -21.19 -32.09
CA TYR A 227 7.46 -21.40 -31.74
C TYR A 227 7.20 -22.74 -31.04
N ASP A 228 8.19 -23.64 -31.01
CA ASP A 228 8.15 -24.82 -30.14
C ASP A 228 8.24 -24.44 -28.66
N TRP A 229 8.66 -23.19 -28.37
CA TRP A 229 8.90 -22.65 -27.02
C TRP A 229 8.13 -21.36 -26.72
N LEU A 230 7.66 -20.66 -27.75
CA LEU A 230 6.98 -19.38 -27.64
C LEU A 230 5.59 -19.45 -28.28
N PRO A 231 4.60 -18.73 -27.73
CA PRO A 231 3.27 -18.70 -28.31
C PRO A 231 3.33 -18.08 -29.71
N VAL A 232 2.61 -18.69 -30.66
CA VAL A 232 2.41 -18.10 -31.98
C VAL A 232 1.57 -16.82 -31.90
N LYS A 233 1.82 -15.89 -32.83
CA LYS A 233 1.13 -14.59 -32.87
C LYS A 233 -0.32 -14.69 -33.37
N GLU A 234 -0.54 -15.45 -34.45
CA GLU A 234 -1.83 -15.54 -35.15
C GLU A 234 -2.17 -17.00 -35.46
N ASN A 235 -3.46 -17.31 -35.63
CA ASN A 235 -3.98 -18.65 -35.97
C ASN A 235 -3.45 -19.77 -35.07
N GLY A 236 -3.35 -19.49 -33.77
CA GLY A 236 -2.86 -20.48 -32.80
C GLY A 236 -3.89 -21.54 -32.42
N SER A 237 -3.37 -22.66 -31.94
CA SER A 237 -4.13 -23.79 -31.43
C SER A 237 -4.06 -23.86 -29.90
N TRP A 238 -5.17 -24.27 -29.28
CA TRP A 238 -5.21 -24.62 -27.86
C TRP A 238 -4.57 -25.98 -27.56
N ASN A 239 -4.29 -26.80 -28.59
CA ASN A 239 -3.62 -28.07 -28.42
C ASN A 239 -2.10 -27.86 -28.28
N PRO A 240 -1.49 -28.16 -27.12
CA PRO A 240 -0.06 -27.92 -26.87
C PRO A 240 0.90 -28.71 -27.77
N MET A 241 0.42 -29.80 -28.38
CA MET A 241 1.21 -30.70 -29.22
C MET A 241 1.29 -30.23 -30.69
N MET A 242 0.61 -29.15 -31.04
CA MET A 242 0.64 -28.59 -32.39
C MET A 242 1.77 -27.56 -32.52
N ASP A 243 2.39 -27.50 -33.69
CA ASP A 243 3.46 -26.54 -34.00
C ASP A 243 3.01 -25.07 -33.90
N ASN A 244 1.69 -24.82 -34.01
CA ASN A 244 1.08 -23.51 -33.85
C ASN A 244 0.40 -23.31 -32.48
N ALA A 245 0.88 -23.95 -31.42
CA ALA A 245 0.26 -23.84 -30.10
C ALA A 245 0.42 -22.42 -29.49
N TRP A 246 -0.63 -21.93 -28.82
CA TRP A 246 -0.50 -20.78 -27.91
C TRP A 246 0.17 -21.15 -26.58
N PHE A 247 0.17 -22.43 -26.24
CA PHE A 247 0.91 -22.95 -25.08
C PHE A 247 1.74 -24.14 -25.54
N PRO A 248 2.95 -23.91 -26.09
CA PRO A 248 3.79 -24.98 -26.60
C PRO A 248 4.15 -25.99 -25.51
N ILE A 249 4.13 -27.28 -25.85
CA ILE A 249 4.37 -28.35 -24.88
C ILE A 249 5.73 -28.23 -24.19
N ASN A 250 6.78 -27.81 -24.89
CA ASN A 250 8.12 -27.65 -24.31
C ASN A 250 8.11 -26.60 -23.20
N SER A 251 7.37 -25.51 -23.39
CA SER A 251 7.28 -24.44 -22.40
C SER A 251 6.50 -24.88 -21.16
N LEU A 252 5.43 -25.67 -21.37
CA LEU A 252 4.66 -26.29 -20.29
C LEU A 252 5.52 -27.27 -19.48
N ILE A 253 6.29 -28.12 -20.16
CA ILE A 253 7.21 -29.07 -19.52
C ILE A 253 8.28 -28.33 -18.72
N LEU A 254 8.93 -27.32 -19.32
CA LEU A 254 9.97 -26.55 -18.65
C LEU A 254 9.42 -25.80 -17.43
N ALA A 255 8.27 -25.13 -17.56
CA ALA A 255 7.59 -24.48 -16.44
C ALA A 255 7.21 -25.49 -15.35
N GLY A 256 6.73 -26.67 -15.72
CA GLY A 256 6.44 -27.78 -14.81
C GLY A 256 7.69 -28.23 -14.05
N MET A 257 8.78 -28.52 -14.74
CA MET A 257 10.05 -28.90 -14.12
C MET A 257 10.57 -27.83 -13.16
N VAL A 258 10.60 -26.57 -13.59
CA VAL A 258 11.04 -25.44 -12.75
C VAL A 258 10.15 -25.31 -11.51
N SER A 259 8.83 -25.44 -11.67
CA SER A 259 7.89 -25.35 -10.55
C SER A 259 8.07 -26.47 -9.52
N ILE A 260 8.33 -27.70 -9.97
CA ILE A 260 8.59 -28.84 -9.09
C ILE A 260 9.93 -28.67 -8.36
N ILE A 261 10.97 -28.21 -9.07
CA ILE A 261 12.29 -27.95 -8.45
C ILE A 261 12.18 -26.82 -7.42
N ALA A 262 11.49 -25.73 -7.74
CA ALA A 262 11.28 -24.60 -6.84
C ALA A 262 10.46 -25.01 -5.60
N ALA A 263 9.37 -25.75 -5.80
CA ALA A 263 8.56 -26.29 -4.70
C ALA A 263 9.35 -27.29 -3.85
N GLY A 264 10.14 -28.17 -4.46
CA GLY A 264 11.01 -29.12 -3.76
C GLY A 264 12.10 -28.43 -2.94
N THR A 265 12.68 -27.37 -3.50
CA THR A 265 13.66 -26.52 -2.80
C THR A 265 13.00 -25.81 -1.63
N LEU A 266 11.81 -25.24 -1.81
CA LEU A 266 11.04 -24.61 -0.74
C LEU A 266 10.69 -25.63 0.35
N ALA A 267 10.25 -26.83 -0.01
CA ALA A 267 9.99 -27.92 0.94
C ALA A 267 11.24 -28.32 1.72
N TYR A 268 12.40 -28.40 1.06
CA TYR A 268 13.68 -28.69 1.72
C TYR A 268 14.07 -27.58 2.71
N ILE A 269 13.93 -26.31 2.32
CA ILE A 269 14.21 -25.16 3.17
C ILE A 269 13.26 -25.18 4.38
N LEU A 270 11.95 -25.27 4.15
CA LEU A 270 10.94 -25.27 5.22
C LEU A 270 11.04 -26.46 6.17
N ARG A 271 11.55 -27.61 5.69
CA ARG A 271 11.79 -28.78 6.54
C ARG A 271 12.96 -28.60 7.49
N ASN A 272 14.00 -27.89 7.05
CA ASN A 272 15.22 -27.67 7.83
C ASN A 272 15.22 -26.32 8.57
N TYR A 273 14.22 -25.47 8.30
CA TYR A 273 14.03 -24.22 9.01
C TYR A 273 13.44 -24.51 10.39
N ASP A 274 14.30 -24.41 11.40
CA ASP A 274 13.90 -24.55 12.78
C ASP A 274 13.27 -23.21 13.21
N PHE A 275 11.94 -23.16 13.34
CA PHE A 275 11.24 -22.06 14.00
C PHE A 275 11.54 -22.11 15.51
N LYS A 276 12.82 -22.05 15.88
CA LYS A 276 13.31 -22.02 17.25
C LYS A 276 12.91 -20.68 17.85
N GLY A 277 11.81 -20.67 18.60
CA GLY A 277 11.43 -19.53 19.45
C GLY A 277 9.98 -19.52 19.88
N GLU A 278 9.03 -19.84 18.99
CA GLU A 278 7.62 -19.50 19.21
C GLU A 278 6.73 -20.71 18.89
N LYS A 279 6.07 -21.27 19.91
CA LYS A 279 4.95 -22.21 19.71
C LYS A 279 3.68 -21.44 19.31
N GLU A 280 3.72 -20.66 18.22
CA GLU A 280 2.64 -19.73 17.88
C GLU A 280 2.10 -19.91 16.44
N GLY A 281 1.20 -20.88 16.29
CA GLY A 281 0.38 -21.18 15.10
C GLY A 281 0.41 -20.21 13.91
N PHE A 282 -0.49 -19.22 13.87
CA PHE A 282 -0.72 -18.34 12.71
C PHE A 282 0.51 -17.50 12.31
N HIS A 283 1.36 -17.09 13.26
CA HIS A 283 2.57 -16.30 12.98
C HIS A 283 3.63 -17.10 12.21
N GLY A 284 3.75 -18.40 12.50
CA GLY A 284 4.64 -19.30 11.76
C GLY A 284 4.23 -19.46 10.28
N VAL A 285 2.92 -19.53 10.00
CA VAL A 285 2.38 -19.60 8.64
C VAL A 285 2.68 -18.32 7.86
N GLU A 286 2.40 -17.15 8.45
CA GLU A 286 2.64 -15.87 7.78
C GLU A 286 4.13 -15.65 7.47
N LYS A 287 5.06 -16.07 8.36
CA LYS A 287 6.51 -16.05 8.09
C LYS A 287 6.91 -16.87 6.85
N ILE A 288 6.26 -18.00 6.59
CA ILE A 288 6.50 -18.79 5.37
C ILE A 288 6.03 -18.02 4.13
N PHE A 289 4.84 -17.42 4.21
CA PHE A 289 4.25 -16.69 3.10
C PHE A 289 4.95 -15.35 2.81
N VAL A 290 5.66 -14.75 3.77
CA VAL A 290 6.56 -13.60 3.52
C VAL A 290 7.55 -13.93 2.40
N TRP A 291 8.23 -15.09 2.46
CA TRP A 291 9.21 -15.47 1.43
C TRP A 291 8.55 -15.66 0.06
N LEU A 292 7.41 -16.36 0.03
CA LEU A 292 6.65 -16.59 -1.21
C LEU A 292 6.15 -15.29 -1.83
N GLN A 293 5.64 -14.38 -1.00
CA GLN A 293 5.16 -13.07 -1.42
C GLN A 293 6.30 -12.21 -1.97
N VAL A 294 7.47 -12.18 -1.34
CA VAL A 294 8.62 -11.40 -1.83
C VAL A 294 9.06 -11.90 -3.21
N ILE A 295 9.09 -13.21 -3.42
CA ILE A 295 9.41 -13.81 -4.73
C ILE A 295 8.34 -13.42 -5.77
N ALA A 296 7.06 -13.53 -5.41
CA ALA A 296 5.96 -13.15 -6.29
C ALA A 296 5.99 -11.65 -6.63
N ALA A 297 6.26 -10.78 -5.66
CA ALA A 297 6.35 -9.34 -5.83
C ALA A 297 7.55 -8.93 -6.70
N ALA A 298 8.72 -9.55 -6.50
CA ALA A 298 9.89 -9.36 -7.36
C ALA A 298 9.61 -9.77 -8.82
N TYR A 299 8.88 -10.87 -9.00
CA TYR A 299 8.42 -11.28 -10.32
C TYR A 299 7.43 -10.27 -10.93
N VAL A 300 6.46 -9.79 -10.16
CA VAL A 300 5.49 -8.79 -10.64
C VAL A 300 6.21 -7.51 -11.02
N ALA A 301 7.19 -7.05 -10.25
CA ALA A 301 8.05 -5.91 -10.59
C ALA A 301 8.77 -6.15 -11.93
N PHE A 302 9.35 -7.33 -12.13
CA PHE A 302 9.96 -7.70 -13.41
C PHE A 302 8.95 -7.66 -14.57
N ALA A 303 7.79 -8.29 -14.42
CA ALA A 303 6.76 -8.36 -15.45
C ALA A 303 6.14 -6.97 -15.75
N HIS A 304 6.05 -6.14 -14.72
CA HIS A 304 5.61 -4.76 -14.79
C HIS A 304 6.58 -3.90 -15.60
N GLY A 305 7.86 -3.90 -15.25
CA GLY A 305 8.89 -3.17 -16.02
C GLY A 305 8.93 -3.59 -17.49
N ALA A 306 8.75 -4.89 -17.77
CA ALA A 306 8.65 -5.42 -19.12
C ALA A 306 7.44 -4.86 -19.89
N ASN A 307 6.28 -4.75 -19.24
CA ASN A 307 5.04 -4.30 -19.86
C ASN A 307 5.03 -2.77 -20.05
N ASP A 308 5.37 -2.03 -19.02
CA ASP A 308 5.06 -0.60 -18.93
C ASP A 308 6.17 0.28 -19.55
N ARG A 309 7.35 -0.29 -19.85
CA ARG A 309 8.34 0.36 -20.74
C ARG A 309 7.70 0.79 -22.06
N SER A 310 6.79 -0.02 -22.60
CA SER A 310 6.15 0.25 -23.89
C SER A 310 5.33 1.54 -23.90
N ASN A 311 4.81 1.98 -22.76
CA ASN A 311 4.02 3.21 -22.63
C ASN A 311 4.87 4.47 -22.91
N ALA A 312 6.16 4.45 -22.57
CA ALA A 312 7.09 5.55 -22.89
C ALA A 312 7.84 5.31 -24.21
N ILE A 313 8.36 4.10 -24.41
CA ILE A 313 9.23 3.79 -25.56
C ILE A 313 8.45 3.60 -26.86
N GLY A 314 7.18 3.16 -26.81
CA GLY A 314 6.35 2.99 -28.01
C GLY A 314 6.15 4.31 -28.79
N PRO A 315 5.58 5.35 -28.15
CA PRO A 315 5.44 6.67 -28.79
C PRO A 315 6.81 7.29 -29.15
N MET A 316 7.82 7.14 -28.28
CA MET A 316 9.17 7.64 -28.54
C MET A 316 9.82 6.97 -29.75
N ALA A 317 9.59 5.68 -29.99
CA ALA A 317 10.11 4.96 -31.14
C ALA A 317 9.53 5.50 -32.45
N ALA A 318 8.23 5.81 -32.49
CA ALA A 318 7.59 6.45 -33.64
C ALA A 318 8.20 7.83 -33.91
N VAL A 319 8.39 8.64 -32.85
CA VAL A 319 9.05 9.95 -32.98
C VAL A 319 10.49 9.82 -33.46
N TYR A 320 11.26 8.90 -32.89
CA TYR A 320 12.64 8.67 -33.26
C TYR A 320 12.79 8.24 -34.73
N GLN A 321 11.87 7.41 -35.22
CA GLN A 321 11.84 6.99 -36.61
C GLN A 321 11.61 8.18 -37.54
N VAL A 322 10.59 8.99 -37.29
CA VAL A 322 10.30 10.20 -38.12
C VAL A 322 11.51 11.14 -38.12
N LEU A 323 12.16 11.36 -36.96
CA LEU A 323 13.33 12.23 -36.85
C LEU A 323 14.58 11.66 -37.54
N SER A 324 14.75 10.35 -37.54
CA SER A 324 15.96 9.68 -38.07
C SER A 324 15.86 9.38 -39.56
N ASN A 325 14.67 9.08 -40.06
CA ASN A 325 14.40 8.71 -41.46
C ASN A 325 13.94 9.90 -42.32
N GLY A 326 14.28 11.14 -41.93
CA GLY A 326 14.00 12.32 -42.75
C GLY A 326 12.51 12.66 -42.90
N GLY A 327 11.68 12.32 -41.90
CA GLY A 327 10.26 12.66 -41.86
C GLY A 327 9.30 11.52 -42.21
N GLN A 328 9.80 10.32 -42.53
CA GLN A 328 8.96 9.19 -42.95
C GLN A 328 8.72 8.18 -41.82
N LEU A 329 7.46 7.79 -41.65
CA LEU A 329 7.04 6.69 -40.77
C LEU A 329 7.03 5.38 -41.57
N GLU A 330 7.73 4.34 -41.11
CA GLU A 330 7.69 3.02 -41.77
C GLU A 330 6.93 2.00 -40.92
N ALA A 331 6.45 0.94 -41.58
CA ALA A 331 5.68 -0.12 -40.94
C ALA A 331 6.47 -0.87 -39.84
N VAL A 332 7.80 -0.86 -39.85
CA VAL A 332 8.66 -1.47 -38.81
C VAL A 332 9.59 -0.39 -38.28
N ALA A 333 9.69 -0.24 -36.97
CA ALA A 333 10.60 0.70 -36.34
C ALA A 333 11.52 -0.10 -35.43
N ASP A 334 12.78 -0.19 -35.81
CA ASP A 334 13.79 -0.76 -34.94
C ASP A 334 14.08 0.24 -33.82
N VAL A 335 13.86 -0.18 -32.58
CA VAL A 335 14.10 0.67 -31.41
C VAL A 335 15.57 0.53 -31.00
N PRO A 336 16.37 1.61 -31.03
CA PRO A 336 17.75 1.57 -30.57
C PRO A 336 17.85 1.14 -29.10
N THR A 337 18.85 0.32 -28.79
CA THR A 337 19.11 -0.17 -27.42
C THR A 337 19.32 0.97 -26.41
N TRP A 338 19.85 2.12 -26.83
CA TRP A 338 20.03 3.27 -25.93
C TRP A 338 18.70 3.91 -25.51
N LEU A 339 17.66 3.88 -26.38
CA LEU A 339 16.30 4.32 -26.02
C LEU A 339 15.66 3.35 -25.04
N VAL A 340 15.86 2.04 -25.25
CA VAL A 340 15.46 1.00 -24.29
C VAL A 340 16.11 1.23 -22.93
N LEU A 341 17.40 1.54 -22.90
CA LEU A 341 18.13 1.85 -21.68
C LEU A 341 17.60 3.12 -20.99
N LEU A 342 17.31 4.18 -21.76
CA LEU A 342 16.72 5.42 -21.24
C LEU A 342 15.40 5.15 -20.51
N GLY A 343 14.49 4.41 -21.14
CA GLY A 343 13.22 4.04 -20.50
C GLY A 343 13.41 3.20 -19.25
N SER A 344 14.32 2.21 -19.31
CA SER A 344 14.59 1.29 -18.20
C SER A 344 15.20 2.00 -16.98
N VAL A 345 16.20 2.87 -17.21
CA VAL A 345 16.81 3.71 -16.15
C VAL A 345 15.79 4.70 -15.63
N GLY A 346 14.98 5.32 -16.50
CA GLY A 346 13.92 6.25 -16.11
C GLY A 346 12.97 5.64 -15.08
N ILE A 347 12.43 4.46 -15.39
CA ILE A 347 11.56 3.69 -14.47
C ILE A 347 12.27 3.47 -13.13
N ALA A 348 13.48 2.90 -13.14
CA ALA A 348 14.22 2.61 -11.90
C ALA A 348 14.49 3.87 -11.04
N VAL A 349 14.82 5.00 -11.66
CA VAL A 349 15.00 6.27 -10.94
C VAL A 349 13.67 6.76 -10.36
N GLY A 350 12.57 6.60 -11.09
CA GLY A 350 11.21 6.88 -10.61
C GLY A 350 10.88 6.12 -9.34
N VAL A 351 11.12 4.81 -9.36
CA VAL A 351 10.94 3.90 -8.21
C VAL A 351 11.71 4.39 -7.00
N VAL A 352 13.01 4.68 -7.16
CA VAL A 352 13.91 5.08 -6.06
C VAL A 352 13.55 6.43 -5.47
N THR A 353 13.08 7.37 -6.29
CA THR A 353 12.89 8.76 -5.85
C THR A 353 11.50 9.04 -5.32
N TRP A 354 10.44 8.60 -6.01
CA TRP A 354 9.05 8.95 -5.69
C TRP A 354 8.13 7.73 -5.50
N GLY A 355 8.61 6.53 -5.83
CA GLY A 355 7.86 5.29 -5.71
C GLY A 355 7.24 5.01 -4.34
N TRP A 356 7.87 5.51 -3.29
CA TRP A 356 7.40 5.32 -1.91
C TRP A 356 6.04 5.96 -1.61
N ARG A 357 5.69 7.06 -2.30
CA ARG A 357 4.45 7.82 -2.04
C ARG A 357 3.18 7.02 -2.32
N VAL A 358 3.20 6.20 -3.38
CA VAL A 358 2.03 5.41 -3.80
C VAL A 358 2.02 4.04 -3.12
N MET A 359 3.19 3.48 -2.82
CA MET A 359 3.32 2.17 -2.15
C MET A 359 2.57 2.10 -0.82
N GLU A 360 2.63 3.16 -0.03
CA GLU A 360 1.94 3.24 1.27
C GLU A 360 0.41 3.27 1.12
N THR A 361 -0.10 3.85 0.03
CA THR A 361 -1.55 4.01 -0.19
C THR A 361 -2.23 2.70 -0.61
N ILE A 362 -1.60 1.88 -1.47
CA ILE A 362 -2.18 0.59 -1.91
C ILE A 362 -2.14 -0.46 -0.80
N GLY A 363 -1.11 -0.43 0.06
CA GLY A 363 -0.82 -1.50 1.02
C GLY A 363 -1.73 -1.56 2.25
N SER A 364 -2.31 -0.43 2.68
CA SER A 364 -3.05 -0.34 3.95
C SER A 364 -4.48 0.19 3.83
N LYS A 365 -4.83 0.91 2.75
CA LYS A 365 -6.10 1.68 2.70
C LYS A 365 -7.31 0.94 2.14
N ILE A 366 -7.14 -0.18 1.42
CA ILE A 366 -8.26 -0.90 0.78
C ILE A 366 -8.77 -2.05 1.65
N THR A 367 -7.85 -2.83 2.22
CA THR A 367 -8.11 -3.97 3.10
C THR A 367 -6.83 -4.28 3.88
N ASP A 368 -6.96 -4.88 5.07
CA ASP A 368 -5.80 -5.36 5.83
C ASP A 368 -5.11 -6.52 5.08
N ILE A 369 -3.88 -6.30 4.66
CA ILE A 369 -3.09 -7.27 3.90
C ILE A 369 -2.15 -8.01 4.85
N THR A 370 -2.37 -9.30 5.08
CA THR A 370 -1.37 -10.21 5.69
C THR A 370 -0.49 -10.84 4.60
N PRO A 371 0.67 -11.43 4.91
CA PRO A 371 1.52 -12.05 3.89
C PRO A 371 0.82 -13.11 3.01
N THR A 372 -0.03 -13.97 3.59
CA THR A 372 -0.88 -14.92 2.85
C THR A 372 -1.83 -14.23 1.87
N ARG A 373 -2.47 -13.13 2.30
CA ARG A 373 -3.34 -12.29 1.47
C ARG A 373 -2.57 -11.57 0.37
N GLY A 374 -1.41 -11.00 0.69
CA GLY A 374 -0.54 -10.30 -0.24
C GLY A 374 0.03 -11.22 -1.32
N PHE A 375 0.40 -12.45 -0.94
CA PHE A 375 0.76 -13.50 -1.89
C PHE A 375 -0.39 -13.84 -2.84
N ALA A 376 -1.60 -14.07 -2.33
CA ALA A 376 -2.75 -14.38 -3.16
C ALA A 376 -3.10 -13.23 -4.14
N ALA A 377 -3.04 -11.98 -3.67
CA ALA A 377 -3.27 -10.79 -4.49
C ALA A 377 -2.23 -10.65 -5.61
N THR A 378 -0.94 -10.78 -5.28
CA THR A 378 0.15 -10.68 -6.27
C THR A 378 0.10 -11.81 -7.29
N PHE A 379 -0.19 -13.05 -6.86
CA PHE A 379 -0.34 -14.18 -7.76
C PHE A 379 -1.55 -14.01 -8.70
N GLY A 380 -2.71 -13.59 -8.17
CA GLY A 380 -3.90 -13.36 -8.97
C GLY A 380 -3.71 -12.24 -9.99
N ALA A 381 -3.01 -11.17 -9.59
CA ALA A 381 -2.66 -10.08 -10.48
C ALA A 381 -1.69 -10.51 -11.58
N ALA A 382 -0.59 -11.19 -11.23
CA ALA A 382 0.41 -11.69 -12.17
C ALA A 382 -0.22 -12.63 -13.22
N THR A 383 -1.05 -13.57 -12.77
CA THR A 383 -1.75 -14.53 -13.64
C THR A 383 -2.65 -13.82 -14.64
N THR A 384 -3.39 -12.81 -14.18
CA THR A 384 -4.27 -12.01 -15.03
C THR A 384 -3.49 -11.23 -16.07
N VAL A 385 -2.42 -10.52 -15.66
CA VAL A 385 -1.56 -9.77 -16.59
C VAL A 385 -0.93 -10.69 -17.63
N LEU A 386 -0.53 -11.91 -17.25
CA LEU A 386 -0.02 -12.90 -18.20
C LEU A 386 -1.09 -13.24 -19.25
N ILE A 387 -2.29 -13.65 -18.83
CA ILE A 387 -3.37 -14.08 -19.73
C ILE A 387 -3.71 -12.98 -20.74
N PHE A 388 -3.91 -11.74 -20.29
CA PHE A 388 -4.25 -10.64 -21.18
C PHE A 388 -3.13 -10.26 -22.15
N SER A 389 -1.87 -10.50 -21.76
CA SER A 389 -0.72 -10.28 -22.63
C SER A 389 -0.46 -11.40 -23.63
N MET A 390 -1.16 -12.53 -23.54
CA MET A 390 -0.98 -13.64 -24.49
C MET A 390 -1.46 -13.25 -25.89
N PRO A 391 -0.86 -13.78 -26.97
CA PRO A 391 -1.19 -13.36 -28.34
C PRO A 391 -2.65 -13.52 -28.78
N PHE A 392 -3.40 -14.43 -28.16
CA PHE A 392 -4.83 -14.63 -28.47
C PHE A 392 -5.73 -13.49 -27.97
N LEU A 393 -5.29 -12.72 -26.96
CA LEU A 393 -5.95 -11.49 -26.52
C LEU A 393 -5.17 -10.26 -27.00
N ALA A 394 -3.86 -10.23 -26.74
CA ALA A 394 -2.94 -9.16 -27.11
C ALA A 394 -3.47 -7.76 -26.76
N VAL A 395 -4.18 -7.63 -25.62
CA VAL A 395 -4.78 -6.36 -25.20
C VAL A 395 -3.90 -5.67 -24.16
N PRO A 396 -3.52 -4.40 -24.34
CA PRO A 396 -2.87 -3.61 -23.30
C PRO A 396 -3.76 -3.51 -22.07
N VAL A 397 -3.31 -4.05 -20.94
CA VAL A 397 -4.03 -4.02 -19.66
C VAL A 397 -3.32 -3.16 -18.63
N SER A 398 -4.12 -2.54 -17.77
CA SER A 398 -3.64 -1.81 -16.61
C SER A 398 -3.26 -2.78 -15.47
N THR A 399 -1.99 -2.76 -15.10
CA THR A 399 -1.44 -3.54 -13.98
C THR A 399 -2.01 -3.05 -12.64
N THR A 400 -2.16 -1.72 -12.47
CA THR A 400 -2.80 -1.07 -11.31
C THR A 400 -4.21 -1.61 -11.06
N HIS A 401 -5.01 -1.65 -12.11
CA HIS A 401 -6.40 -2.10 -12.09
C HIS A 401 -6.50 -3.56 -11.66
N THR A 402 -5.62 -4.37 -12.24
CA THR A 402 -5.55 -5.79 -11.99
C THR A 402 -5.14 -6.09 -10.55
N LEU A 403 -4.14 -5.37 -10.01
CA LEU A 403 -3.74 -5.53 -8.60
C LEU A 403 -4.84 -5.06 -7.66
N VAL A 404 -5.41 -3.87 -7.86
CA VAL A 404 -6.48 -3.35 -6.99
C VAL A 404 -7.68 -4.31 -6.98
N GLY A 405 -8.05 -4.84 -8.15
CA GLY A 405 -9.07 -5.90 -8.25
C GLY A 405 -8.68 -7.15 -7.45
N ALA A 406 -7.43 -7.60 -7.54
CA ALA A 406 -6.90 -8.73 -6.77
C ALA A 406 -6.94 -8.49 -5.26
N VAL A 407 -6.54 -7.31 -4.78
CA VAL A 407 -6.58 -6.90 -3.37
C VAL A 407 -8.02 -6.91 -2.85
N VAL A 408 -8.95 -6.32 -3.61
CA VAL A 408 -10.39 -6.37 -3.28
C VAL A 408 -10.90 -7.82 -3.24
N GLY A 409 -10.50 -8.66 -4.20
CA GLY A 409 -10.87 -10.08 -4.23
C GLY A 409 -10.42 -10.84 -2.98
N VAL A 410 -9.19 -10.61 -2.51
CA VAL A 410 -8.70 -11.21 -1.26
C VAL A 410 -9.44 -10.67 -0.05
N GLY A 411 -9.73 -9.37 0.00
CA GLY A 411 -10.56 -8.78 1.05
C GLY A 411 -11.96 -9.40 1.11
N LEU A 412 -12.60 -9.59 -0.06
CA LEU A 412 -13.89 -10.27 -0.17
C LEU A 412 -13.84 -11.73 0.28
N ALA A 413 -12.73 -12.43 0.05
CA ALA A 413 -12.53 -13.79 0.55
C ALA A 413 -12.45 -13.84 2.09
N GLY A 414 -11.96 -12.77 2.72
CA GLY A 414 -12.06 -12.52 4.17
C GLY A 414 -13.43 -12.03 4.66
N GLY A 415 -14.37 -11.75 3.74
CA GLY A 415 -15.71 -11.24 4.01
C GLY A 415 -15.91 -9.81 3.50
N ALA A 416 -17.11 -9.48 3.01
CA ALA A 416 -17.40 -8.18 2.38
C ALA A 416 -17.18 -6.95 3.28
N LYS A 417 -17.18 -7.13 4.62
CA LYS A 417 -16.88 -6.06 5.59
C LYS A 417 -15.39 -5.72 5.70
N ALA A 418 -14.50 -6.56 5.16
CA ALA A 418 -13.06 -6.35 5.20
C ALA A 418 -12.54 -5.44 4.06
N VAL A 419 -13.43 -4.96 3.18
CA VAL A 419 -13.09 -4.07 2.07
C VAL A 419 -13.73 -2.70 2.29
N ASP A 420 -12.93 -1.65 2.22
CA ASP A 420 -13.45 -0.28 2.18
C ASP A 420 -13.90 0.09 0.76
N PHE A 421 -15.20 -0.03 0.51
CA PHE A 421 -15.81 0.32 -0.78
C PHE A 421 -15.79 1.83 -1.09
N ARG A 422 -15.66 2.70 -0.07
CA ARG A 422 -15.53 4.15 -0.29
C ARG A 422 -14.17 4.45 -0.91
N VAL A 423 -13.11 3.89 -0.34
CA VAL A 423 -11.73 4.01 -0.89
C VAL A 423 -11.66 3.39 -2.28
N PHE A 424 -12.22 2.19 -2.47
CA PHE A 424 -12.28 1.55 -3.79
C PHE A 424 -13.01 2.42 -4.83
N GLY A 425 -14.14 3.03 -4.45
CA GLY A 425 -14.88 3.96 -5.32
C GLY A 425 -14.06 5.20 -5.70
N LYS A 426 -13.28 5.76 -4.76
CA LYS A 426 -12.35 6.88 -5.03
C LYS A 426 -11.27 6.50 -6.04
N ILE A 427 -10.73 5.27 -5.94
CA ILE A 427 -9.75 4.75 -6.89
C ILE A 427 -10.36 4.60 -8.29
N ILE A 428 -11.58 4.05 -8.41
CA ILE A 428 -12.27 3.98 -9.71
C ILE A 428 -12.48 5.38 -10.31
N ALA A 429 -12.82 6.37 -9.48
CA ALA A 429 -12.99 7.75 -9.95
C ALA A 429 -11.68 8.34 -10.51
N SER A 430 -10.52 8.07 -9.88
CA SER A 430 -9.23 8.51 -10.41
C SER A 430 -8.89 7.85 -11.75
N TRP A 431 -9.27 6.58 -11.92
CA TRP A 431 -9.10 5.86 -13.18
C TRP A 431 -9.93 6.46 -14.31
N LEU A 432 -11.20 6.77 -14.03
CA LEU A 432 -12.09 7.43 -14.99
C LEU A 432 -11.64 8.85 -15.31
N ALA A 433 -11.08 9.58 -14.35
CA ALA A 433 -10.55 10.92 -14.56
C ALA A 433 -9.25 10.94 -15.39
N SER A 434 -8.47 9.85 -15.39
CA SER A 434 -7.17 9.80 -16.07
C SER A 434 -7.26 9.95 -17.59
N LEU A 435 -8.29 9.36 -18.22
CA LEU A 435 -8.52 9.45 -19.65
C LEU A 435 -8.82 10.86 -20.15
N PRO A 436 -9.85 11.57 -19.63
CA PRO A 436 -10.13 12.93 -20.06
C PRO A 436 -9.03 13.89 -19.63
N ALA A 437 -8.37 13.69 -18.48
CA ALA A 437 -7.28 14.57 -18.06
C ALA A 437 -6.08 14.49 -19.02
N ALA A 438 -5.60 13.29 -19.33
CA ALA A 438 -4.50 13.11 -20.26
C ALA A 438 -4.90 13.43 -21.71
N GLY A 439 -6.11 13.05 -22.13
CA GLY A 439 -6.64 13.37 -23.45
C GLY A 439 -6.78 14.87 -23.69
N PHE A 440 -7.45 15.59 -22.79
CA PHE A 440 -7.56 17.04 -22.89
C PHE A 440 -6.19 17.74 -22.80
N GLY A 441 -5.33 17.30 -21.88
CA GLY A 441 -3.96 17.82 -21.78
C GLY A 441 -3.18 17.66 -23.07
N SER A 442 -3.30 16.50 -23.72
CA SER A 442 -2.62 16.22 -25.00
C SER A 442 -3.16 17.10 -26.14
N ILE A 443 -4.48 17.33 -26.19
CA ILE A 443 -5.12 18.24 -27.16
C ILE A 443 -4.58 19.66 -26.98
N VAL A 444 -4.57 20.17 -25.75
CA VAL A 444 -4.09 21.53 -25.46
C VAL A 444 -2.64 21.69 -25.86
N ILE A 445 -1.78 20.73 -25.50
CA ILE A 445 -0.36 20.77 -25.85
C ILE A 445 -0.17 20.66 -27.37
N TYR A 446 -0.84 19.71 -28.03
CA TYR A 446 -0.72 19.49 -29.47
C TYR A 446 -1.18 20.71 -30.28
N VAL A 447 -2.34 21.29 -29.95
CA VAL A 447 -2.85 22.49 -30.61
C VAL A 447 -1.93 23.70 -30.36
N ALA A 448 -1.35 23.83 -29.17
CA ALA A 448 -0.38 24.89 -28.88
C ALA A 448 0.93 24.73 -29.67
N ILE A 449 1.39 23.48 -29.87
CA ILE A 449 2.54 23.15 -30.71
C ILE A 449 2.21 23.43 -32.18
N SER A 450 0.98 23.14 -32.64
CA SER A 450 0.52 23.40 -34.01
C SER A 450 1.49 22.82 -35.06
N SER A 451 2.07 21.66 -34.75
CA SER A 451 3.07 20.94 -35.54
C SER A 451 4.29 21.77 -35.98
N ASP A 452 4.63 22.80 -35.20
CA ASP A 452 5.77 23.67 -35.47
C ASP A 452 6.93 23.35 -34.50
N PRO A 453 8.15 23.11 -35.01
CA PRO A 453 9.29 22.78 -34.18
C PRO A 453 9.67 23.89 -33.19
N ILE A 454 9.55 25.16 -33.58
CA ILE A 454 9.88 26.29 -32.70
C ILE A 454 8.84 26.40 -31.59
N LYS A 455 7.54 26.25 -31.90
CA LYS A 455 6.49 26.25 -30.88
C LYS A 455 6.64 25.08 -29.91
N MET A 456 6.99 23.88 -30.38
CA MET A 456 7.29 22.74 -29.51
C MET A 456 8.39 23.06 -28.49
N LEU A 457 9.47 23.68 -28.96
CA LEU A 457 10.61 24.06 -28.13
C LEU A 457 10.33 25.19 -27.14
N ILE A 458 9.18 25.86 -27.25
CA ILE A 458 8.70 26.85 -26.30
C ILE A 458 7.68 26.21 -25.35
N VAL A 459 6.67 25.53 -25.89
CA VAL A 459 5.54 24.97 -25.13
C VAL A 459 5.99 23.90 -24.15
N ILE A 460 6.85 22.97 -24.56
CA ILE A 460 7.27 21.85 -23.71
C ILE A 460 8.10 22.32 -22.50
N PRO A 461 9.13 23.19 -22.65
CA PRO A 461 9.82 23.74 -21.48
C PRO A 461 8.92 24.58 -20.57
N ILE A 462 7.95 25.32 -21.10
CA ILE A 462 6.96 26.05 -20.28
C ILE A 462 6.10 25.06 -19.49
N ALA A 463 5.61 23.98 -20.12
CA ALA A 463 4.85 22.95 -19.43
C ALA A 463 5.67 22.30 -18.31
N LEU A 464 6.94 21.95 -18.56
CA LEU A 464 7.85 21.42 -17.54
C LEU A 464 8.10 22.44 -16.41
N ALA A 465 8.32 23.71 -16.75
CA ALA A 465 8.53 24.76 -15.77
C ALA A 465 7.28 25.00 -14.90
N MET A 466 6.08 24.93 -15.49
CA MET A 466 4.82 24.99 -14.74
C MET A 466 4.69 23.82 -13.77
N VAL A 467 5.01 22.60 -14.19
CA VAL A 467 5.02 21.44 -13.30
C VAL A 467 6.00 21.64 -12.14
N ILE A 468 7.24 22.02 -12.44
CA ILE A 468 8.26 22.28 -11.41
C ILE A 468 7.79 23.37 -10.45
N TYR A 469 7.22 24.45 -10.98
CA TYR A 469 6.68 25.55 -10.18
C TYR A 469 5.55 25.08 -9.28
N VAL A 470 4.58 24.31 -9.80
CA VAL A 470 3.49 23.75 -8.99
C VAL A 470 4.05 22.82 -7.91
N ILE A 471 4.98 21.93 -8.26
CA ILE A 471 5.63 21.01 -7.31
C ILE A 471 6.33 21.78 -6.18
N TRP A 472 7.04 22.86 -6.54
CA TRP A 472 7.80 23.68 -5.61
C TRP A 472 6.90 24.57 -4.75
N SER A 473 5.91 25.22 -5.36
CA SER A 473 4.95 26.10 -4.69
C SER A 473 4.04 25.35 -3.72
N THR A 474 3.83 24.05 -3.93
CA THR A 474 3.01 23.21 -3.04
C THR A 474 3.85 22.31 -2.13
N ARG A 475 5.17 22.57 -2.01
CA ARG A 475 6.13 21.72 -1.26
C ARG A 475 5.76 21.54 0.21
N ASP A 476 5.22 22.57 0.84
CA ASP A 476 4.84 22.56 2.26
C ASP A 476 3.36 22.18 2.47
N GLY A 477 2.60 22.02 1.39
CA GLY A 477 1.23 21.53 1.37
C GLY A 477 1.17 20.11 0.85
N GLU A 478 1.90 19.18 1.51
CA GLU A 478 1.67 17.75 1.31
C GLU A 478 0.31 17.41 1.88
N VAL A 479 -0.70 17.65 1.07
CA VAL A 479 -2.04 17.21 1.35
C VAL A 479 -2.11 15.75 0.97
N PHE A 480 -2.02 14.87 1.97
CA PHE A 480 -2.57 13.54 1.81
C PHE A 480 -4.02 13.72 1.36
N VAL A 481 -4.47 12.93 0.38
CA VAL A 481 -5.84 13.02 -0.17
C VAL A 481 -6.92 12.98 0.92
N ASP A 482 -6.57 12.49 2.11
CA ASP A 482 -7.41 12.53 3.31
C ASP A 482 -7.64 13.97 3.82
N ASP A 483 -6.66 14.87 3.84
CA ASP A 483 -6.82 16.25 4.37
C ASP A 483 -7.50 17.20 3.36
N ALA A 484 -7.19 17.13 2.06
CA ALA A 484 -7.84 17.98 1.02
C ALA A 484 -9.30 17.61 0.81
N LEU A 485 -9.65 16.35 1.04
CA LEU A 485 -11.01 15.84 0.83
C LEU A 485 -11.79 15.72 2.15
N ALA A 486 -11.14 15.71 3.31
CA ALA A 486 -11.80 15.95 4.61
C ALA A 486 -12.36 17.38 4.67
N ASP A 487 -11.62 18.38 4.17
CA ASP A 487 -12.13 19.76 4.06
C ASP A 487 -13.35 19.87 3.13
N ALA A 488 -13.53 18.93 2.19
CA ALA A 488 -14.68 18.86 1.30
C ALA A 488 -15.82 17.94 1.81
N GLY A 489 -15.54 17.11 2.82
CA GLY A 489 -16.48 16.17 3.44
C GLY A 489 -16.45 16.34 4.95
N GLY A 490 -17.23 17.30 5.44
CA GLY A 490 -17.11 17.87 6.77
C GLY A 490 -16.87 16.88 7.92
N ASP A 491 -15.88 17.22 8.75
CA ASP A 491 -15.64 17.00 10.19
C ASP A 491 -16.19 15.75 10.92
N ALA A 492 -16.57 14.68 10.23
CA ALA A 492 -16.99 13.44 10.86
C ALA A 492 -16.20 12.25 10.31
N GLU A 493 -15.47 11.61 11.23
CA GLU A 493 -14.74 10.34 11.08
C GLU A 493 -13.39 10.42 10.38
N ARG A 494 -12.36 10.72 11.18
CA ARG A 494 -10.98 10.26 10.94
C ARG A 494 -11.01 8.76 10.56
N GLY A 495 -10.17 8.40 9.59
CA GLY A 495 -10.12 7.11 8.91
C GLY A 495 -10.22 5.89 9.84
N ALA A 496 -10.72 4.78 9.30
CA ALA A 496 -11.03 3.55 10.03
C ALA A 496 -9.90 3.17 11.00
N SER A 497 -10.07 3.51 12.27
CA SER A 497 -9.09 3.26 13.32
C SER A 497 -8.90 1.77 13.51
N THR A 498 -7.65 1.34 13.56
CA THR A 498 -7.28 -0.02 13.96
C THR A 498 -7.78 -0.28 15.39
N TYR A 499 -7.91 -1.56 15.77
CA TYR A 499 -8.38 -1.89 17.11
C TYR A 499 -7.41 -1.44 18.22
N PHE A 500 -6.11 -1.34 17.92
CA PHE A 500 -5.13 -0.76 18.83
C PHE A 500 -5.15 0.78 18.85
N GLU A 501 -5.55 1.46 17.77
CA GLU A 501 -5.83 2.91 17.83
C GLU A 501 -7.04 3.22 18.71
N LEU A 502 -8.12 2.44 18.59
CA LEU A 502 -9.30 2.61 19.45
C LEU A 502 -8.99 2.22 20.91
N PHE A 503 -8.12 1.22 21.13
CA PHE A 503 -7.61 0.87 22.46
C PHE A 503 -6.75 1.99 23.06
N HIS A 504 -5.91 2.64 22.26
CA HIS A 504 -5.14 3.83 22.66
C HIS A 504 -6.04 5.04 22.89
N THR A 505 -7.06 5.26 22.05
CA THR A 505 -8.08 6.31 22.26
C THR A 505 -8.81 6.11 23.60
N HIS A 506 -9.09 4.87 23.97
CA HIS A 506 -9.62 4.55 25.29
C HIS A 506 -8.62 4.87 26.41
N ALA A 507 -7.32 4.72 26.19
CA ALA A 507 -6.29 5.01 27.19
C ALA A 507 -6.16 6.52 27.44
N VAL A 508 -6.23 7.33 26.38
CA VAL A 508 -6.30 8.80 26.49
C VAL A 508 -7.52 9.23 27.30
N ALA A 509 -8.69 8.66 27.02
CA ALA A 509 -9.91 8.98 27.80
C ALA A 509 -9.79 8.57 29.28
N VAL A 510 -9.10 7.46 29.56
CA VAL A 510 -8.80 7.00 30.92
C VAL A 510 -7.84 7.97 31.62
N GLU A 511 -6.79 8.43 30.95
CA GLU A 511 -5.86 9.43 31.48
C GLU A 511 -6.57 10.76 31.78
N ASP A 512 -7.42 11.23 30.86
CA ASP A 512 -8.27 12.42 31.06
C ASP A 512 -9.15 12.29 32.31
N THR A 513 -9.71 11.10 32.56
CA THR A 513 -10.49 10.81 33.76
C THR A 513 -9.64 10.95 35.03
N VAL A 514 -8.41 10.42 35.02
CA VAL A 514 -7.46 10.56 36.14
C VAL A 514 -7.02 12.01 36.34
N ASN A 515 -6.85 12.79 35.27
CA ASN A 515 -6.49 14.20 35.34
C ASN A 515 -7.61 15.06 35.96
N HIS A 516 -8.87 14.80 35.62
CA HIS A 516 -10.00 15.44 36.30
C HIS A 516 -10.13 15.02 37.77
N MET A 517 -9.84 13.74 38.09
CA MET A 517 -9.77 13.27 39.47
C MET A 517 -8.68 14.02 40.26
N LEU A 518 -7.49 14.22 39.68
CA LEU A 518 -6.42 15.01 40.28
C LEU A 518 -6.87 16.44 40.58
N GLU A 519 -7.58 17.08 39.64
CA GLU A 519 -8.14 18.42 39.84
C GLU A 519 -9.16 18.44 40.99
N ALA A 520 -10.05 17.44 41.07
CA ALA A 520 -11.01 17.31 42.16
C ALA A 520 -10.33 17.16 43.53
N VAL A 521 -9.29 16.32 43.63
CA VAL A 521 -8.52 16.14 44.86
C VAL A 521 -7.80 17.44 45.25
N ASN A 522 -7.18 18.12 44.29
CA ASN A 522 -6.50 19.39 44.53
C ASN A 522 -7.47 20.47 45.03
N ASN A 523 -8.64 20.60 44.41
CA ASN A 523 -9.67 21.55 44.82
C ASN A 523 -10.18 21.24 46.23
N ALA A 524 -10.48 19.97 46.53
CA ALA A 524 -10.91 19.55 47.86
C ALA A 524 -9.84 19.80 48.93
N ALA A 525 -8.57 19.50 48.64
CA ALA A 525 -7.45 19.73 49.55
C ALA A 525 -7.20 21.23 49.81
N ASP A 526 -7.36 22.08 48.79
CA ASP A 526 -7.24 23.54 48.89
C ASP A 526 -8.45 24.19 49.59
N GLY A 527 -9.49 23.42 49.95
CA GLY A 527 -10.72 23.92 50.57
C GLY A 527 -11.65 24.65 49.59
N LYS A 528 -11.47 24.44 48.28
CA LYS A 528 -12.38 24.89 47.22
C LYS A 528 -13.49 23.84 47.04
N ASP A 529 -14.58 24.24 46.38
CA ASP A 529 -15.65 23.31 45.99
C ASP A 529 -15.17 22.40 44.84
N PRO A 530 -15.06 21.08 45.03
CA PRO A 530 -14.61 20.16 43.99
C PRO A 530 -15.73 19.70 43.05
N SER A 531 -16.99 20.13 43.26
CA SER A 531 -18.17 19.56 42.56
C SER A 531 -18.06 19.58 41.04
N GLU A 532 -17.57 20.67 40.44
CA GLU A 532 -17.39 20.78 38.99
C GLU A 532 -16.34 19.80 38.45
N ALA A 533 -15.23 19.63 39.18
CA ALA A 533 -14.19 18.67 38.81
C ALA A 533 -14.66 17.22 39.00
N ILE A 534 -15.49 16.94 40.01
CA ILE A 534 -16.12 15.62 40.20
C ILE A 534 -17.07 15.30 39.02
N GLU A 535 -17.91 16.25 38.61
CA GLU A 535 -18.79 16.08 37.43
C GLU A 535 -17.99 15.89 36.14
N ALA A 536 -16.85 16.58 35.99
CA ALA A 536 -15.93 16.39 34.88
C ALA A 536 -15.31 14.98 34.88
N THR A 537 -14.88 14.46 36.04
CA THR A 537 -14.39 13.07 36.17
C THR A 537 -15.45 12.06 35.75
N ILE A 538 -16.70 12.21 36.23
CA ILE A 538 -17.81 11.30 35.86
C ILE A 538 -18.11 11.38 34.36
N SER A 539 -18.07 12.57 33.78
CA SER A 539 -18.30 12.77 32.34
C SER A 539 -17.18 12.15 31.49
N ALA A 540 -15.94 12.24 31.94
CA ALA A 540 -14.77 11.64 31.29
C ALA A 540 -14.80 10.11 31.38
N GLU A 541 -15.18 9.55 32.54
CA GLU A 541 -15.37 8.10 32.69
C GLU A 541 -16.45 7.60 31.73
N LEU A 542 -17.61 8.28 31.66
CA LEU A 542 -18.68 7.91 30.74
C LEU A 542 -18.20 7.94 29.27
N ASN A 543 -17.32 8.88 28.92
CA ASN A 543 -16.71 8.93 27.60
C ASN A 543 -15.80 7.71 27.36
N ALA A 544 -14.92 7.38 28.31
CA ALA A 544 -14.09 6.18 28.25
C ALA A 544 -14.96 4.91 28.11
N ASP A 545 -16.04 4.82 28.87
CA ASP A 545 -16.98 3.70 28.88
C ASP A 545 -17.71 3.54 27.52
N ASN A 546 -18.06 4.66 26.88
CA ASN A 546 -18.59 4.67 25.52
C ASN A 546 -17.58 4.15 24.49
N VAL A 547 -16.31 4.58 24.57
CA VAL A 547 -15.23 4.10 23.69
C VAL A 547 -15.00 2.60 23.90
N LYS A 548 -14.95 2.13 25.15
CA LYS A 548 -14.87 0.70 25.49
C LYS A 548 -16.01 -0.10 24.89
N ASN A 549 -17.24 0.40 25.00
CA ASN A 549 -18.42 -0.28 24.47
C ASN A 549 -18.41 -0.36 22.94
N ASP A 550 -17.96 0.69 22.27
CA ASP A 550 -17.76 0.66 20.82
C ASP A 550 -16.68 -0.34 20.42
N LEU A 551 -15.53 -0.32 21.11
CA LEU A 551 -14.43 -1.26 20.92
C LEU A 551 -14.89 -2.72 21.11
N ARG A 552 -15.65 -3.02 22.18
CA ARG A 552 -16.23 -4.35 22.43
C ARG A 552 -17.18 -4.81 21.33
N LYS A 553 -18.06 -3.92 20.85
CA LYS A 553 -19.00 -4.21 19.75
C LYS A 553 -18.26 -4.48 18.45
N ARG A 554 -17.21 -3.72 18.14
CA ARG A 554 -16.39 -3.89 16.93
C ARG A 554 -15.62 -5.21 16.95
N VAL A 555 -14.95 -5.54 18.05
CA VAL A 555 -14.27 -6.84 18.23
C VAL A 555 -15.27 -7.99 18.20
N GLY A 556 -16.37 -7.91 18.96
CA GLY A 556 -17.34 -8.99 19.10
C GLY A 556 -18.18 -9.26 17.86
N SER A 557 -18.31 -8.27 16.98
CA SER A 557 -18.98 -8.44 15.68
C SER A 557 -18.11 -9.12 14.61
N GLY A 558 -16.88 -9.50 14.95
CA GLY A 558 -15.91 -10.10 14.02
C GLY A 558 -15.50 -9.15 12.90
N LYS A 559 -15.70 -7.83 13.08
CA LYS A 559 -15.30 -6.81 12.10
C LYS A 559 -13.79 -6.65 12.00
N TRP A 560 -13.06 -7.06 13.02
CA TRP A 560 -11.59 -7.01 13.05
C TRP A 560 -11.01 -8.40 13.26
N ASN A 561 -9.98 -8.72 12.49
CA ASN A 561 -9.19 -9.93 12.70
C ASN A 561 -8.06 -9.59 13.68
N LEU A 562 -8.24 -9.95 14.95
CA LEU A 562 -7.24 -9.68 15.98
C LEU A 562 -6.01 -10.56 15.72
N LEU A 563 -4.81 -9.97 15.84
CA LEU A 563 -3.54 -10.72 15.81
C LEU A 563 -3.32 -11.53 17.10
N MET A 564 -4.10 -11.22 18.14
CA MET A 564 -4.17 -11.93 19.41
C MET A 564 -5.56 -12.54 19.62
N ARG A 565 -5.69 -13.44 20.59
CA ARG A 565 -7.00 -14.01 20.91
C ARG A 565 -7.92 -12.92 21.44
N SER A 566 -9.20 -12.99 21.06
CA SER A 566 -10.22 -12.05 21.54
C SER A 566 -10.30 -12.02 23.07
N ASP A 567 -10.13 -13.17 23.73
CA ASP A 567 -10.15 -13.28 25.19
C ASP A 567 -9.05 -12.43 25.84
N ASP A 568 -7.83 -12.48 25.27
CA ASP A 568 -6.67 -11.75 25.78
C ASP A 568 -6.86 -10.24 25.59
N PHE A 569 -7.41 -9.84 24.42
CA PHE A 569 -7.74 -8.44 24.15
C PHE A 569 -8.84 -7.90 25.08
N TYR A 570 -9.91 -8.67 25.30
CA TYR A 570 -10.96 -8.27 26.24
C TYR A 570 -10.44 -8.15 27.67
N HIS A 571 -9.49 -9.00 28.05
CA HIS A 571 -8.84 -8.95 29.34
C HIS A 571 -7.96 -7.70 29.50
N MET A 572 -7.20 -7.31 28.47
CA MET A 572 -6.46 -6.04 28.45
C MET A 572 -7.41 -4.83 28.56
N LEU A 573 -8.48 -4.83 27.76
CA LEU A 573 -9.48 -3.76 27.78
C LEU A 573 -10.16 -3.62 29.13
N ALA A 574 -10.52 -4.73 29.77
CA ALA A 574 -11.12 -4.70 31.10
C ALA A 574 -10.14 -4.18 32.17
N ARG A 575 -8.83 -4.39 32.04
CA ARG A 575 -7.84 -3.85 32.98
C ARG A 575 -7.66 -2.35 32.85
N GLN A 576 -7.59 -1.85 31.61
CA GLN A 576 -7.49 -0.42 31.33
C GLN A 576 -8.71 0.35 31.83
N ASP A 577 -9.90 -0.22 31.62
CA ASP A 577 -11.18 0.32 32.09
C ASP A 577 -11.23 0.53 33.62
N ARG A 578 -10.67 -0.41 34.39
CA ARG A 578 -10.65 -0.31 35.85
C ARG A 578 -9.89 0.91 36.38
N ILE A 579 -8.96 1.47 35.61
CA ILE A 579 -8.24 2.69 35.99
C ILE A 579 -9.23 3.86 36.05
N ALA A 580 -10.08 4.02 35.02
CA ALA A 580 -11.11 5.06 34.99
C ALA A 580 -12.18 4.84 36.07
N ASP A 581 -12.65 3.59 36.24
CA ASP A 581 -13.60 3.23 37.31
C ASP A 581 -13.09 3.66 38.70
N TYR A 582 -11.82 3.36 39.01
CA TYR A 582 -11.23 3.72 40.30
C TYR A 582 -11.02 5.23 40.43
N ALA A 583 -10.65 5.93 39.35
CA ALA A 583 -10.52 7.38 39.36
C ALA A 583 -11.87 8.09 39.64
N GLN A 584 -12.96 7.62 39.03
CA GLN A 584 -14.31 8.09 39.35
C GLN A 584 -14.65 7.83 40.82
N ASN A 585 -14.36 6.63 41.33
CA ASN A 585 -14.62 6.29 42.74
C ASN A 585 -13.89 7.21 43.72
N VAL A 586 -12.67 7.64 43.40
CA VAL A 586 -11.93 8.64 44.20
C VAL A 586 -12.68 9.98 44.19
N ALA A 587 -13.05 10.48 43.01
CA ALA A 587 -13.74 11.75 42.87
C ALA A 587 -15.09 11.77 43.59
N GLU A 588 -15.90 10.72 43.45
CA GLU A 588 -17.18 10.59 44.15
C GLU A 588 -17.01 10.58 45.67
N GLN A 589 -15.97 9.91 46.17
CA GLN A 589 -15.72 9.85 47.61
C GLN A 589 -15.46 11.22 48.23
N LEU A 590 -14.84 12.17 47.50
CA LEU A 590 -14.63 13.53 47.98
C LEU A 590 -15.95 14.26 48.32
N SER A 591 -17.08 13.83 47.72
CA SER A 591 -18.40 14.40 48.02
C SER A 591 -19.03 13.87 49.31
N PHE A 592 -18.54 12.74 49.84
CA PHE A 592 -19.20 12.06 50.96
C PHE A 592 -18.99 12.79 52.29
N ARG A 593 -17.81 13.38 52.47
CA ARG A 593 -17.44 14.09 53.69
C ARG A 593 -16.29 15.08 53.42
N PRO A 594 -16.22 16.21 54.15
CA PRO A 594 -15.02 17.04 54.13
C PRO A 594 -13.76 16.26 54.52
N LEU A 595 -12.65 16.59 53.85
CA LEU A 595 -11.33 16.07 54.16
C LEU A 595 -10.82 16.56 55.52
N TYR A 596 -9.93 15.78 56.15
CA TYR A 596 -9.27 16.15 57.40
C TYR A 596 -8.55 17.50 57.29
N ASP A 597 -8.87 18.43 58.20
CA ASP A 597 -8.34 19.79 58.16
C ASP A 597 -6.96 19.91 58.79
N ASN A 598 -5.97 19.37 58.10
CA ASN A 598 -4.56 19.48 58.47
C ASN A 598 -3.72 19.81 57.23
N ALA A 599 -2.89 20.86 57.32
CA ALA A 599 -2.12 21.38 56.18
C ALA A 599 -1.11 20.37 55.62
N GLU A 600 -0.46 19.60 56.50
CA GLU A 600 0.52 18.58 56.10
C GLU A 600 -0.19 17.36 55.48
N ALA A 601 -1.30 16.91 56.07
CA ALA A 601 -2.12 15.83 55.51
C ALA A 601 -2.67 16.17 54.12
N LYS A 602 -3.19 17.40 53.93
CA LYS A 602 -3.65 17.91 52.63
C LYS A 602 -2.52 17.97 51.61
N THR A 603 -1.30 18.35 52.02
CA THR A 603 -0.13 18.38 51.14
C THR A 603 0.25 16.98 50.69
N LEU A 604 0.29 16.01 51.61
CA LEU A 604 0.58 14.60 51.31
C LEU A 604 -0.49 13.96 50.40
N LEU A 605 -1.77 14.32 50.58
CA LEU A 605 -2.84 13.89 49.69
C LEU A 605 -2.65 14.39 48.25
N LYS A 606 -2.24 15.66 48.08
CA LYS A 606 -1.93 16.21 46.75
C LYS A 606 -0.70 15.56 46.13
N GLU A 607 0.33 15.27 46.93
CA GLU A 607 1.52 14.51 46.49
C GLU A 607 1.10 13.12 45.98
N MET A 608 0.21 12.41 46.69
CA MET A 608 -0.32 11.12 46.26
C MET A 608 -1.10 11.23 44.94
N ALA A 609 -2.03 12.17 44.83
CA ALA A 609 -2.81 12.35 43.61
C ALA A 609 -1.92 12.67 42.39
N GLN A 610 -0.85 13.44 42.58
CA GLN A 610 0.12 13.75 41.52
C GLN A 610 0.93 12.51 41.10
N ALA A 611 1.33 11.66 42.05
CA ALA A 611 2.03 10.41 41.76
C ALA A 611 1.15 9.42 40.97
N VAL A 612 -0.14 9.32 41.32
CA VAL A 612 -1.12 8.51 40.60
C VAL A 612 -1.33 9.02 39.17
N ALA A 613 -1.49 10.34 38.99
CA ALA A 613 -1.65 10.93 37.66
C ALA A 613 -0.41 10.70 36.77
N LYS A 614 0.80 10.81 37.34
CA LYS A 614 2.05 10.47 36.64
C LYS A 614 2.06 9.01 36.19
N THR A 615 1.64 8.08 37.06
CA THR A 615 1.58 6.65 36.75
C THR A 615 0.59 6.35 35.62
N ALA A 616 -0.58 7.02 35.61
CA ALA A 616 -1.56 6.90 34.54
C ALA A 616 -1.05 7.44 33.19
N ALA A 617 -0.34 8.58 33.19
CA ALA A 617 0.29 9.14 32.00
C ALA A 617 1.38 8.19 31.43
N THR A 618 2.23 7.63 32.28
CA THR A 618 3.24 6.64 31.84
C THR A 618 2.59 5.35 31.31
N TYR A 619 1.43 4.97 31.85
CA TYR A 619 0.64 3.86 31.30
C TYR A 619 0.09 4.17 29.91
N GLU A 620 -0.42 5.40 29.69
CA GLU A 620 -0.87 5.85 28.37
C GLU A 620 0.28 5.78 27.34
N ASP A 621 1.48 6.26 27.71
CA ASP A 621 2.70 6.17 26.88
C ASP A 621 3.01 4.69 26.51
N ALA A 622 2.84 3.76 27.46
CA ALA A 622 3.01 2.33 27.21
C ALA A 622 1.97 1.78 26.23
N VAL A 623 0.72 2.23 26.31
CA VAL A 623 -0.33 1.87 25.34
C VAL A 623 -0.05 2.47 23.97
N GLU A 624 0.49 3.69 23.91
CA GLU A 624 0.93 4.30 22.66
C GLU A 624 2.05 3.46 22.03
N ALA A 625 3.06 3.08 22.81
CA ALA A 625 4.13 2.21 22.34
C ALA A 625 3.62 0.83 21.88
N LEU A 626 2.58 0.30 22.52
CA LEU A 626 1.90 -0.92 22.07
C LEU A 626 1.20 -0.72 20.73
N ARG A 627 0.46 0.37 20.53
CA ARG A 627 -0.12 0.74 19.23
C ARG A 627 0.97 0.81 18.17
N ASP A 628 2.05 1.54 18.42
CA ASP A 628 3.16 1.68 17.47
C ASP A 628 3.89 0.36 17.20
N LEU A 629 4.03 -0.50 18.20
CA LEU A 629 4.56 -1.85 18.05
C LEU A 629 3.69 -2.68 17.09
N THR A 630 2.38 -2.57 17.25
CA THR A 630 1.40 -3.28 16.40
C THR A 630 1.29 -2.65 15.01
N LEU A 631 1.67 -1.38 14.83
CA LEU A 631 1.80 -0.70 13.54
C LEU A 631 3.14 -0.98 12.84
N SER A 632 4.19 -1.27 13.60
CA SER A 632 5.53 -1.59 13.07
C SER A 632 5.76 -3.08 12.80
N GLY A 633 4.85 -3.96 13.27
CA GLY A 633 4.93 -5.41 13.03
C GLY A 633 5.79 -6.15 14.05
N TYR A 634 5.69 -5.77 15.32
CA TYR A 634 6.40 -6.43 16.43
C TYR A 634 7.93 -6.41 16.29
N THR A 635 8.48 -5.27 15.85
CA THR A 635 9.93 -5.10 15.75
C THR A 635 10.61 -5.24 17.11
N ARG A 636 11.85 -5.77 17.13
CA ARG A 636 12.64 -5.90 18.36
C ARG A 636 12.81 -4.56 19.10
N ALA A 637 13.12 -3.48 18.38
CA ALA A 637 13.27 -2.15 18.96
C ALA A 637 11.96 -1.63 19.57
N GLY A 638 10.82 -1.92 18.95
CA GLY A 638 9.50 -1.59 19.51
C GLY A 638 9.18 -2.40 20.76
N ARG A 639 9.54 -3.69 20.81
CA ARG A 639 9.38 -4.54 22.02
C ARG A 639 10.26 -4.05 23.16
N GLU A 640 11.52 -3.67 22.88
CA GLU A 640 12.42 -3.09 23.86
C GLU A 640 11.88 -1.74 24.40
N LYS A 641 11.32 -0.89 23.52
CA LYS A 641 10.66 0.37 23.93
C LYS A 641 9.45 0.09 24.84
N LEU A 642 8.55 -0.81 24.43
CA LEU A 642 7.37 -1.17 25.20
C LEU A 642 7.76 -1.79 26.56
N GLY A 643 8.76 -2.68 26.57
CA GLY A 643 9.29 -3.26 27.81
C GLY A 643 9.83 -2.21 28.77
N GLY A 644 10.63 -1.26 28.28
CA GLY A 644 11.13 -0.15 29.10
C GLY A 644 10.00 0.70 29.70
N LEU A 645 8.95 0.99 28.93
CA LEU A 645 7.79 1.74 29.45
C LEU A 645 6.99 0.95 30.48
N ILE A 646 6.87 -0.37 30.35
CA ILE A 646 6.25 -1.21 31.39
C ILE A 646 7.07 -1.14 32.69
N ASP A 647 8.40 -1.19 32.59
CA ASP A 647 9.29 -1.03 33.76
C ASP A 647 9.13 0.37 34.39
N ASP A 648 8.97 1.41 33.56
CA ASP A 648 8.73 2.79 34.03
C ASP A 648 7.36 2.92 34.74
N VAL A 649 6.31 2.26 34.26
CA VAL A 649 5.00 2.20 34.95
C VAL A 649 5.15 1.53 36.32
N ASN A 650 5.84 0.38 36.39
CA ASN A 650 6.08 -0.33 37.64
C ASN A 650 6.90 0.52 38.63
N LEU A 651 7.87 1.30 38.13
CA LEU A 651 8.64 2.21 38.97
C LEU A 651 7.78 3.38 39.49
N ALA A 652 6.93 3.96 38.63
CA ALA A 652 6.03 5.04 39.01
C ALA A 652 4.98 4.58 40.04
N GLU A 653 4.46 3.36 39.89
CA GLU A 653 3.56 2.75 40.88
C GLU A 653 4.28 2.53 42.22
N HIS A 654 5.52 2.04 42.22
CA HIS A 654 6.30 1.89 43.44
C HIS A 654 6.60 3.24 44.13
N GLU A 655 6.82 4.30 43.35
CA GLU A 655 6.94 5.66 43.89
C GLU A 655 5.62 6.11 44.55
N SER A 656 4.48 5.79 43.95
CA SER A 656 3.14 6.06 44.49
C SER A 656 2.89 5.33 45.83
N ASP A 657 3.26 4.04 45.93
CA ASP A 657 3.19 3.24 47.16
C ASP A 657 3.94 3.90 48.34
N LEU A 658 5.13 4.44 48.09
CA LEU A 658 5.94 5.12 49.11
C LEU A 658 5.29 6.43 49.59
N VAL A 659 4.55 7.10 48.70
CA VAL A 659 3.77 8.30 49.04
C VAL A 659 2.52 7.92 49.82
N GLU A 660 1.80 6.87 49.42
CA GLU A 660 0.63 6.32 50.13
C GLU A 660 1.01 5.98 51.57
N SER A 661 2.05 5.18 51.76
CA SER A 661 2.43 4.68 53.09
C SER A 661 2.75 5.83 54.06
N ARG A 662 3.41 6.87 53.55
CA ARG A 662 3.73 8.09 54.31
C ARG A 662 2.48 8.90 54.61
N ALA A 663 1.65 9.17 53.61
CA ALA A 663 0.43 9.97 53.73
C ALA A 663 -0.59 9.30 54.66
N ALA A 664 -0.86 8.02 54.43
CA ALA A 664 -1.81 7.21 55.17
C ALA A 664 -1.34 7.01 56.62
N GLY A 665 -0.05 6.73 56.83
CA GLY A 665 0.56 6.63 58.15
C GLY A 665 0.48 7.94 58.93
N PHE A 666 0.69 9.09 58.28
CA PHE A 666 0.56 10.40 58.90
C PHE A 666 -0.90 10.67 59.33
N VAL A 667 -1.84 10.58 58.39
CA VAL A 667 -3.27 10.83 58.65
C VAL A 667 -3.81 9.96 59.78
N PHE A 668 -3.44 8.67 59.79
CA PHE A 668 -3.89 7.73 60.81
C PHE A 668 -3.28 8.00 62.20
N SER A 669 -2.05 8.53 62.25
CA SER A 669 -1.34 8.76 63.52
C SER A 669 -1.74 10.06 64.23
N ILE A 670 -2.15 11.09 63.48
CA ILE A 670 -2.45 12.41 64.04
C ILE A 670 -3.94 12.79 64.05
N GLY A 671 -4.77 11.98 63.40
CA GLY A 671 -6.20 12.25 63.19
C GLY A 671 -7.13 12.13 64.41
N GLU A 672 -6.61 12.08 65.64
CA GLU A 672 -7.42 11.86 66.86
C GLU A 672 -8.43 12.99 67.12
N ASP A 673 -8.12 14.22 66.67
CA ASP A 673 -8.96 15.40 66.87
C ASP A 673 -10.19 15.45 65.95
N ASP A 674 -10.14 14.81 64.77
CA ASP A 674 -11.30 14.58 63.89
C ASP A 674 -11.21 13.18 63.24
N PRO A 675 -11.53 12.12 64.01
CA PRO A 675 -11.31 10.74 63.57
C PRO A 675 -12.09 10.37 62.32
N LEU A 676 -13.28 10.95 62.13
CA LEU A 676 -14.11 10.64 60.97
C LEU A 676 -13.58 11.29 59.69
N ALA A 677 -13.10 12.54 59.75
CA ALA A 677 -12.47 13.17 58.60
C ALA A 677 -11.10 12.54 58.28
N ALA A 678 -10.34 12.12 59.31
CA ALA A 678 -9.08 11.41 59.13
C ALA A 678 -9.28 10.03 58.49
N VAL A 679 -10.23 9.22 58.96
CA VAL A 679 -10.57 7.94 58.33
C VAL A 679 -11.09 8.12 56.91
N HIS A 680 -11.87 9.18 56.66
CA HIS A 680 -12.32 9.51 55.32
C HIS A 680 -11.14 9.82 54.38
N MET A 681 -10.23 10.71 54.78
CA MET A 681 -9.03 11.03 54.00
C MET A 681 -8.13 9.80 53.80
N TYR A 682 -7.95 8.97 54.82
CA TYR A 682 -7.24 7.68 54.70
C TYR A 682 -7.89 6.79 53.64
N ARG A 683 -9.22 6.74 53.58
CA ARG A 683 -9.94 5.96 52.56
C ARG A 683 -9.73 6.52 51.14
N VAL A 684 -9.66 7.84 50.99
CA VAL A 684 -9.35 8.49 49.71
C VAL A 684 -7.92 8.14 49.27
N LEU A 685 -6.94 8.16 50.18
CA LEU A 685 -5.56 7.74 49.89
C LEU A 685 -5.47 6.29 49.40
N GLN A 686 -6.17 5.37 50.07
CA GLN A 686 -6.24 3.96 49.61
C GLN A 686 -6.88 3.81 48.22
N ARG A 687 -7.81 4.69 47.86
CA ARG A 687 -8.50 4.63 46.56
C ARG A 687 -7.68 5.24 45.44
N LEU A 688 -6.88 6.26 45.76
CA LEU A 688 -5.85 6.77 44.86
C LEU A 688 -4.82 5.66 44.55
N ASP A 689 -4.44 4.89 45.56
CA ASP A 689 -3.55 3.74 45.39
C ASP A 689 -4.13 2.64 44.49
N ASP A 690 -5.44 2.33 44.64
CA ASP A 690 -6.13 1.38 43.74
C ASP A 690 -6.00 1.78 42.25
N VAL A 691 -5.97 3.08 41.91
CA VAL A 691 -5.77 3.57 40.54
C VAL A 691 -4.36 3.25 40.04
N SER A 692 -3.34 3.52 40.85
CA SER A 692 -1.94 3.24 40.51
C SER A 692 -1.69 1.74 40.30
N ASN A 693 -2.19 0.91 41.22
CA ASN A 693 -2.17 -0.55 41.11
C ASN A 693 -2.87 -1.06 39.83
N ALA A 694 -3.97 -0.41 39.42
CA ALA A 694 -4.66 -0.76 38.19
C ALA A 694 -3.82 -0.44 36.94
N CYS A 695 -3.08 0.67 36.93
CA CYS A 695 -2.12 1.02 35.87
C CYS A 695 -1.02 -0.05 35.75
N GLU A 696 -0.40 -0.43 36.86
CA GLU A 696 0.63 -1.48 36.90
C GLU A 696 0.09 -2.83 36.41
N THR A 697 -1.07 -3.25 36.94
CA THR A 697 -1.74 -4.47 36.49
C THR A 697 -2.09 -4.43 35.00
N ALA A 698 -2.50 -3.28 34.47
CA ALA A 698 -2.83 -3.12 33.05
C ALA A 698 -1.57 -3.17 32.18
N ALA A 699 -0.48 -2.47 32.54
CA ALA A 699 0.79 -2.49 31.82
C ALA A 699 1.39 -3.91 31.80
N ASN A 700 1.38 -4.61 32.94
CA ASN A 700 1.90 -5.96 33.06
C ASN A 700 1.12 -6.99 32.21
N ALA A 701 -0.09 -6.67 31.75
CA ALA A 701 -0.81 -7.50 30.78
C ALA A 701 -0.13 -7.53 29.40
N PHE A 702 0.77 -6.58 29.11
CA PHE A 702 1.51 -6.50 27.85
C PHE A 702 2.81 -7.31 27.85
N LEU A 703 3.27 -7.82 29.00
CA LEU A 703 4.52 -8.60 29.12
C LEU A 703 4.60 -9.79 28.14
N PRO A 704 3.53 -10.56 27.89
CA PRO A 704 3.59 -11.62 26.87
C PRO A 704 3.94 -11.08 25.47
N ILE A 705 3.54 -9.84 25.14
CA ILE A 705 3.84 -9.22 23.84
C ILE A 705 5.31 -8.80 23.72
N VAL A 706 5.92 -8.43 24.85
CA VAL A 706 7.32 -7.99 24.93
C VAL A 706 8.28 -9.19 24.89
N TYR A 707 7.97 -10.25 25.63
CA TYR A 707 8.87 -11.38 25.86
C TYR A 707 8.62 -12.61 24.97
N ASN A 708 7.57 -12.61 24.13
CA ASN A 708 7.29 -13.69 23.18
C ASN A 708 8.14 -13.64 21.92
#